data_AF-A0A9Q3YU56-F1
#
_entry.id   AF-A0A9Q3YU56-F1
#
_cell.length_a   1.000
_cell.length_b   1.000
_cell.length_c   1.000
_cell.angle_alpha   90.00
_cell.angle_beta   90.00
_cell.angle_gamma   90.00
#
_symmetry.space_group_name_H-M   'P 1'
#
loop_
_entity.id
_entity.type
_entity.pdbx_description
1 polymer ?
#
loop_
_entity_poly.entity_id
_entity_poly.type
_entity_poly.pdbx_seq_one_letter_code
_entity_poly.pdbx_strand_id
1 'polypeptide(L)'
;MSKYLKFNNFRIEKHVITRFLMVVSLFFFHHVFADGTKQVSPGNGSGAATANGTAYLVNPTGAAGSYPGSAVNSKLKVTVQNFNIESILSGFMPRTFNNSATTLVTNAYVRILNPSGVEVYKRLIPTTAGLPGFISTYGQAWNGPNVSGGYSPFTYQPIVNGEFTIELYRSDDLGVTAVTATADGNVTFPYFDISVATGAGATTSVINGRLWSRNWSFITTNIIDTNFPNVVTSSFEGDFYVFTNDGFKALVDFQNGFKPFGFQLVMNFEGVASTGNFAADNKSRNGIFTAPNTITYPALPTGYRLFLTTPDPVAFQNGTVGSPAITGNIYGCPGAYFIPYYLDRTGDVAVTLDLNGIPGYQPGTEDVVLQAFNVPVGNNIMAWNGLNGLGGTPPVNFSAGVSVLLLQGRVNLPMIDAELNTNGLSAISIFPNLGNRPLFWDDSGITAFGTAGNANANITVGGTFTPNLRSGIVGPSHAWDGSNPTLATPAPLTANQGSNTTTLEDDYGNARIINTWFYGSQVESALRTLSLPGCDNDFDGIPNNIDLDDDNDGILDTVENNGLTDPLGYYNGSAIPNYINPQSPGFVDTNFDGVDDRYDLDKDGIINQFDTDVDGDGCADAIEGSEYVTAVQIHSLTLPVGDANYSYRGQIKVLANGITTGTPSQIVSTVSGANGVPLLVNPAASNTGNTLGVADNTDGTSDVGQGLGISQNASFNGCTDSDQDGIPDADDLDDDNDGILDSVECPGVNTVVNGTFDIGFNTGNWASSGGWVISGGVASNVTDSAVNQTLSQTLTNLDKAQGGIVSLTFTVGAQDGNNASGSSASLDILLNGVVYATLNNSTVRALGTNNITINTQNGATTTFVSYSTFPQSGYNVQTFTLDIFYSGPASAVLGFRMNSAFDDWSVDNVSILIRACDTDNDGIPNDLDLDSDGDGCPDAIEGSESVTYKMINPMTATSNPGQIGVLANGTTAGTPVQVISTFAAARGVPQLLNNGANNYNILNNTNNTAGVVDNTDGSADVGQGIGTSLNSTLQDLECRCYKPANTATAGLPTNQGITALGRAGASNGNWPMKITGAYTALDAKTKGLVLNRLTTAQINGLAPVRGMMAYDTDLNCLKIYDGTVWACYTKQTCDQY
;
A
#
# COMPACT_ATOMS: atom_id res chain seq x y z
N MET A 1 30.67 -36.62 2.68
CA MET A 1 32.10 -36.82 2.35
C MET A 1 32.59 -35.63 1.54
N SER A 2 33.23 -34.63 2.17
CA SER A 2 34.14 -33.66 1.52
C SER A 2 34.64 -32.66 2.58
N LYS A 3 35.53 -33.13 3.44
CA LYS A 3 36.56 -32.28 4.05
C LYS A 3 37.86 -32.94 3.63
N TYR A 4 38.86 -32.12 3.28
CA TYR A 4 40.17 -32.47 2.72
C TYR A 4 40.24 -32.55 1.19
N LEU A 5 40.45 -31.39 0.56
CA LEU A 5 41.43 -31.22 -0.53
C LEU A 5 41.84 -29.74 -0.56
N LYS A 6 42.99 -29.42 0.04
CA LYS A 6 43.68 -28.13 -0.13
C LYS A 6 44.55 -28.22 -1.38
N PHE A 7 44.26 -27.44 -2.42
CA PHE A 7 45.23 -27.18 -3.49
C PHE A 7 45.99 -25.89 -3.17
N ASN A 8 47.25 -26.05 -2.74
CA ASN A 8 48.21 -24.95 -2.67
C ASN A 8 48.92 -24.82 -4.03
N ASN A 9 49.01 -23.59 -4.51
CA ASN A 9 50.03 -23.05 -5.42
C ASN A 9 50.26 -23.75 -6.77
N PHE A 10 49.42 -23.41 -7.77
CA PHE A 10 49.87 -23.29 -9.16
C PHE A 10 49.11 -22.16 -9.85
N ARG A 11 49.80 -21.06 -10.20
CA ARG A 11 49.29 -20.07 -11.17
C ARG A 11 49.42 -20.71 -12.55
N ILE A 12 48.34 -21.27 -13.07
CA ILE A 12 48.24 -21.72 -14.47
C ILE A 12 47.42 -20.68 -15.23
N GLU A 13 47.99 -20.16 -16.30
CA GLU A 13 47.37 -19.15 -17.16
C GLU A 13 46.05 -19.67 -17.76
N LYS A 14 45.02 -18.82 -17.70
CA LYS A 14 43.63 -19.04 -18.15
C LYS A 14 43.51 -19.70 -19.54
N HIS A 15 44.51 -19.57 -20.40
CA HIS A 15 44.50 -20.07 -21.79
C HIS A 15 44.78 -21.58 -21.94
N VAL A 16 45.40 -22.24 -20.95
CA VAL A 16 45.69 -23.69 -21.03
C VAL A 16 44.46 -24.51 -20.62
N ILE A 17 43.67 -24.02 -19.67
CA ILE A 17 42.42 -24.67 -19.23
C ILE A 17 41.36 -24.60 -20.33
N THR A 18 41.25 -23.48 -21.06
CA THR A 18 40.30 -23.35 -22.18
C THR A 18 40.66 -24.28 -23.36
N ARG A 19 41.96 -24.46 -23.65
CA ARG A 19 42.41 -25.39 -24.70
C ARG A 19 42.32 -26.85 -24.27
N PHE A 20 42.55 -27.17 -23.00
CA PHE A 20 42.38 -28.52 -22.47
C PHE A 20 40.89 -28.90 -22.37
N LEU A 21 40.00 -27.97 -22.00
CA LEU A 21 38.54 -28.19 -22.08
C LEU A 21 38.08 -28.37 -23.54
N MET A 22 38.55 -27.55 -24.50
CA MET A 22 38.20 -27.74 -25.92
C MET A 22 38.65 -29.09 -26.48
N VAL A 23 39.86 -29.55 -26.11
CA VAL A 23 40.38 -30.84 -26.58
C VAL A 23 39.67 -32.01 -25.90
N VAL A 24 39.27 -31.91 -24.63
CA VAL A 24 38.45 -32.94 -23.96
C VAL A 24 37.02 -32.97 -24.50
N SER A 25 36.45 -31.83 -24.90
CA SER A 25 35.15 -31.75 -25.61
C SER A 25 35.18 -32.35 -27.02
N LEU A 26 36.34 -32.43 -27.67
CA LEU A 26 36.52 -33.06 -28.98
C LEU A 26 36.63 -34.61 -28.93
N PHE A 27 36.83 -35.20 -27.75
CA PHE A 27 36.99 -36.65 -27.56
C PHE A 27 35.77 -37.38 -26.97
N PHE A 28 34.68 -36.66 -26.66
CA PHE A 28 33.39 -37.32 -26.44
C PHE A 28 32.77 -37.61 -27.81
N PHE A 29 32.74 -38.90 -28.16
CA PHE A 29 31.93 -39.40 -29.27
C PHE A 29 30.53 -38.77 -29.19
N HIS A 30 30.21 -37.93 -30.18
CA HIS A 30 28.85 -37.46 -30.41
C HIS A 30 28.01 -38.68 -30.81
N HIS A 31 27.53 -39.42 -29.83
CA HIS A 31 26.46 -40.37 -30.05
C HIS A 31 25.22 -39.55 -30.35
N VAL A 32 24.80 -39.55 -31.61
CA VAL A 32 23.53 -38.96 -32.04
C VAL A 32 22.44 -39.76 -31.35
N PHE A 33 21.68 -39.16 -30.44
CA PHE A 33 20.68 -39.89 -29.67
C PHE A 33 19.29 -39.71 -30.27
N ALA A 34 18.60 -40.84 -30.44
CA ALA A 34 17.22 -40.97 -30.89
C ALA A 34 16.20 -40.65 -29.78
N ASP A 35 14.98 -40.23 -30.15
CA ASP A 35 13.80 -40.11 -29.29
C ASP A 35 12.92 -41.37 -29.45
N GLY A 36 13.00 -42.33 -28.51
CA GLY A 36 12.18 -43.54 -28.54
C GLY A 36 12.65 -44.65 -27.59
N THR A 37 12.95 -45.83 -28.13
CA THR A 37 13.31 -47.04 -27.36
C THR A 37 14.43 -46.83 -26.36
N LYS A 38 15.45 -46.01 -26.68
CA LYS A 38 16.56 -45.77 -25.76
C LYS A 38 16.07 -45.19 -24.41
N GLN A 39 15.09 -44.30 -24.44
CA GLN A 39 14.58 -43.61 -23.26
C GLN A 39 13.63 -44.48 -22.44
N VAL A 40 12.78 -45.25 -23.11
CA VAL A 40 11.72 -46.05 -22.44
C VAL A 40 12.15 -47.50 -22.15
N SER A 41 13.26 -47.94 -22.75
CA SER A 41 13.88 -49.25 -22.57
C SER A 41 15.41 -49.12 -22.56
N PRO A 42 16.00 -48.46 -21.55
CA PRO A 42 17.44 -48.16 -21.52
C PRO A 42 18.33 -49.40 -21.33
N GLY A 43 17.74 -50.58 -21.13
CA GLY A 43 18.48 -51.83 -20.99
C GLY A 43 19.41 -51.76 -19.78
N ASN A 44 20.68 -52.10 -19.95
CA ASN A 44 21.67 -52.02 -18.88
C ASN A 44 22.41 -50.67 -18.79
N GLY A 45 21.94 -49.64 -19.49
CA GLY A 45 22.59 -48.31 -19.54
C GLY A 45 23.88 -48.27 -20.37
N SER A 46 24.31 -49.38 -20.97
CA SER A 46 25.52 -49.49 -21.80
C SER A 46 25.26 -49.97 -23.24
N GLY A 47 24.00 -49.92 -23.68
CA GLY A 47 23.60 -50.31 -25.03
C GLY A 47 23.34 -51.81 -25.23
N ALA A 48 23.10 -52.56 -24.15
CA ALA A 48 22.62 -53.94 -24.22
C ALA A 48 21.20 -54.08 -23.65
N ALA A 49 20.37 -54.88 -24.33
CA ALA A 49 19.02 -55.20 -23.92
C ALA A 49 19.00 -56.00 -22.60
N THR A 50 17.96 -55.83 -21.80
CA THR A 50 17.69 -56.59 -20.57
C THR A 50 16.35 -57.31 -20.67
N ALA A 51 16.00 -58.14 -19.69
CA ALA A 51 14.66 -58.73 -19.61
C ALA A 51 13.55 -57.69 -19.34
N ASN A 52 13.93 -56.46 -19.00
CA ASN A 52 13.03 -55.34 -18.74
C ASN A 52 13.01 -54.44 -19.97
N GLY A 53 11.81 -54.04 -20.39
CA GLY A 53 11.61 -53.23 -21.58
C GLY A 53 10.14 -52.89 -21.76
N THR A 54 9.90 -51.92 -22.63
CA THR A 54 8.57 -51.46 -23.01
C THR A 54 8.45 -51.29 -24.51
N ALA A 55 7.28 -51.64 -25.04
CA ALA A 55 6.89 -51.40 -26.41
C ALA A 55 5.86 -50.27 -26.45
N TYR A 56 5.97 -49.37 -27.44
CA TYR A 56 4.88 -48.43 -27.71
C TYR A 56 3.65 -49.21 -28.18
N LEU A 57 2.49 -48.91 -27.57
CA LEU A 57 1.25 -49.65 -27.80
C LEU A 57 0.28 -48.82 -28.63
N VAL A 58 -0.23 -49.42 -29.70
CA VAL A 58 -1.45 -48.96 -30.39
C VAL A 58 -2.51 -50.03 -30.21
N ASN A 59 -3.54 -49.70 -29.45
CA ASN A 59 -4.69 -50.56 -29.17
C ASN A 59 -5.98 -49.79 -29.42
N PRO A 60 -6.49 -49.78 -30.67
CA PRO A 60 -7.71 -49.07 -31.01
C PRO A 60 -8.94 -49.55 -30.24
N THR A 61 -9.02 -50.85 -29.92
CA THR A 61 -10.13 -51.43 -29.16
C THR A 61 -10.19 -50.95 -27.71
N GLY A 62 -9.05 -50.57 -27.14
CA GLY A 62 -8.91 -49.98 -25.81
C GLY A 62 -8.65 -48.47 -25.82
N ALA A 63 -8.87 -47.79 -26.95
CA ALA A 63 -8.66 -46.35 -27.13
C ALA A 63 -7.25 -45.84 -26.73
N ALA A 64 -6.21 -46.63 -27.03
CA ALA A 64 -4.83 -46.34 -26.63
C ALA A 64 -3.87 -46.18 -27.81
N GLY A 65 -2.94 -45.24 -27.69
CA GLY A 65 -1.94 -44.92 -28.71
C GLY A 65 -2.44 -43.95 -29.79
N SER A 66 -1.54 -43.61 -30.72
CA SER A 66 -1.79 -42.66 -31.80
C SER A 66 -2.12 -43.37 -33.10
N TYR A 67 -3.40 -43.37 -33.49
CA TYR A 67 -3.90 -43.99 -34.72
C TYR A 67 -5.02 -43.13 -35.34
N PRO A 68 -5.37 -43.28 -36.62
CA PRO A 68 -6.46 -42.50 -37.23
C PRO A 68 -7.77 -42.61 -36.45
N GLY A 69 -8.31 -41.47 -35.99
CA GLY A 69 -9.52 -41.41 -35.17
C GLY A 69 -9.30 -41.53 -33.65
N SER A 70 -8.08 -41.76 -33.16
CA SER A 70 -7.76 -41.70 -31.73
C SER A 70 -7.94 -40.28 -31.16
N ALA A 71 -8.13 -40.19 -29.84
CA ALA A 71 -8.29 -38.91 -29.15
C ALA A 71 -7.07 -37.99 -29.35
N VAL A 72 -7.30 -36.67 -29.35
CA VAL A 72 -6.24 -35.66 -29.54
C VAL A 72 -5.11 -35.83 -28.51
N ASN A 73 -5.44 -36.21 -27.28
CA ASN A 73 -4.45 -36.38 -26.21
C ASN A 73 -3.53 -37.59 -26.41
N SER A 74 -3.98 -38.64 -27.11
CA SER A 74 -3.15 -39.83 -27.38
C SER A 74 -2.25 -39.69 -28.61
N LYS A 75 -2.35 -38.56 -29.33
CA LYS A 75 -1.58 -38.33 -30.55
C LYS A 75 -0.12 -38.09 -30.24
N LEU A 76 0.74 -38.84 -30.92
CA LEU A 76 2.15 -38.47 -31.03
C LEU A 76 2.27 -37.21 -31.87
N LYS A 77 3.02 -36.24 -31.34
CA LYS A 77 3.23 -34.94 -31.94
C LYS A 77 4.72 -34.66 -32.08
N VAL A 78 5.09 -34.01 -33.17
CA VAL A 78 6.45 -33.59 -33.46
C VAL A 78 6.46 -32.11 -33.76
N THR A 79 7.28 -31.34 -33.05
CA THR A 79 7.40 -29.89 -33.26
C THR A 79 8.54 -29.56 -34.21
N VAL A 80 8.23 -28.89 -35.31
CA VAL A 80 9.19 -28.35 -36.29
C VAL A 80 9.23 -26.83 -36.18
N GLN A 81 10.39 -26.27 -35.86
CA GLN A 81 10.66 -24.84 -35.69
C GLN A 81 11.26 -24.21 -36.95
N ASN A 82 12.04 -24.97 -37.73
CA ASN A 82 12.60 -24.48 -38.98
C ASN A 82 12.61 -25.58 -40.05
N PHE A 83 11.52 -25.64 -40.81
CA PHE A 83 11.33 -26.62 -41.88
C PHE A 83 12.40 -26.55 -42.99
N ASN A 84 13.15 -25.45 -43.13
CA ASN A 84 14.20 -25.34 -44.14
C ASN A 84 15.41 -26.24 -43.86
N ILE A 85 15.62 -26.62 -42.59
CA ILE A 85 16.80 -27.37 -42.15
C ILE A 85 16.46 -28.58 -41.28
N GLU A 86 15.24 -28.63 -40.72
CA GLU A 86 14.77 -29.72 -39.87
C GLU A 86 13.99 -30.76 -40.68
N SER A 87 14.19 -32.04 -40.35
CA SER A 87 13.51 -33.18 -40.96
C SER A 87 13.00 -34.14 -39.88
N ILE A 88 11.93 -34.88 -40.19
CA ILE A 88 11.38 -35.92 -39.30
C ILE A 88 11.95 -37.27 -39.74
N LEU A 89 12.66 -37.93 -38.83
CA LEU A 89 13.25 -39.25 -39.02
C LEU A 89 12.48 -40.27 -38.18
N SER A 90 12.11 -41.41 -38.75
CA SER A 90 11.43 -42.45 -37.98
C SER A 90 11.77 -43.88 -38.37
N GLY A 91 11.69 -44.78 -37.40
CA GLY A 91 11.87 -46.23 -37.59
C GLY A 91 11.11 -47.03 -36.55
N PHE A 92 10.71 -48.24 -36.92
CA PHE A 92 9.77 -49.04 -36.15
C PHE A 92 10.03 -50.55 -36.30
N MET A 93 9.57 -51.33 -35.33
CA MET A 93 9.47 -52.79 -35.40
C MET A 93 8.04 -53.23 -35.06
N PRO A 94 7.14 -53.35 -36.04
CA PRO A 94 5.74 -53.65 -35.77
C PRO A 94 5.54 -55.14 -35.43
N ARG A 95 4.95 -55.41 -34.27
CA ARG A 95 4.67 -56.77 -33.78
C ARG A 95 3.22 -56.93 -33.33
N THR A 96 2.74 -58.17 -33.34
CA THR A 96 1.40 -58.50 -32.84
C THR A 96 1.31 -58.32 -31.32
N PHE A 97 0.14 -57.96 -30.83
CA PHE A 97 -0.14 -57.92 -29.39
C PHE A 97 -0.33 -59.35 -28.86
N ASN A 98 0.63 -59.89 -28.09
CA ASN A 98 0.56 -61.25 -27.55
C ASN A 98 1.43 -61.42 -26.28
N ASN A 99 0.93 -62.14 -25.28
CA ASN A 99 1.60 -62.30 -23.98
C ASN A 99 2.60 -63.48 -23.93
N SER A 100 2.63 -64.31 -24.97
CA SER A 100 3.50 -65.51 -25.03
C SER A 100 4.50 -65.46 -26.18
N ALA A 101 4.05 -65.07 -27.38
CA ALA A 101 4.92 -64.90 -28.53
C ALA A 101 4.32 -63.92 -29.54
N THR A 102 5.06 -62.86 -29.84
CA THR A 102 4.68 -61.87 -30.84
C THR A 102 5.34 -62.19 -32.19
N THR A 103 4.67 -61.81 -33.27
CA THR A 103 5.13 -62.00 -34.65
C THR A 103 5.20 -60.66 -35.37
N LEU A 104 6.06 -60.54 -36.39
CA LEU A 104 6.15 -59.32 -37.20
C LEU A 104 4.85 -59.09 -37.98
N VAL A 105 4.39 -57.84 -37.99
CA VAL A 105 3.16 -57.43 -38.68
C VAL A 105 3.51 -56.83 -40.04
N THR A 106 2.91 -57.37 -41.11
CA THR A 106 3.21 -56.98 -42.50
C THR A 106 2.29 -55.91 -43.07
N ASN A 107 1.26 -55.50 -42.32
CA ASN A 107 0.24 -54.53 -42.73
C ASN A 107 0.20 -53.28 -41.82
N ALA A 108 1.34 -52.93 -41.19
CA ALA A 108 1.47 -51.76 -40.32
C ALA A 108 1.97 -50.52 -41.10
N TYR A 109 1.39 -49.35 -40.82
CA TYR A 109 1.66 -48.10 -41.50
C TYR A 109 2.05 -46.99 -40.52
N VAL A 110 2.90 -46.08 -40.99
CA VAL A 110 3.12 -44.77 -40.39
C VAL A 110 2.49 -43.70 -41.28
N ARG A 111 1.82 -42.73 -40.65
CA ARG A 111 1.20 -41.58 -41.31
C ARG A 111 1.57 -40.30 -40.58
N ILE A 112 1.85 -39.24 -41.33
CA ILE A 112 2.13 -37.90 -40.79
C ILE A 112 1.09 -36.93 -41.32
N LEU A 113 0.46 -36.20 -40.39
CA LEU A 113 -0.40 -35.07 -40.68
C LEU A 113 0.35 -33.76 -40.42
N ASN A 114 0.17 -32.77 -41.30
CA ASN A 114 0.69 -31.43 -41.09
C ASN A 114 -0.08 -30.67 -39.98
N PRO A 115 0.35 -29.46 -39.60
CA PRO A 115 -0.34 -28.66 -38.57
C PRO A 115 -1.81 -28.36 -38.87
N SER A 116 -2.21 -28.37 -40.15
CA SER A 116 -3.61 -28.20 -40.58
C SER A 116 -4.42 -29.52 -40.58
N GLY A 117 -3.84 -30.62 -40.12
CA GLY A 117 -4.49 -31.94 -40.07
C GLY A 117 -4.52 -32.70 -41.39
N VAL A 118 -3.80 -32.25 -42.42
CA VAL A 118 -3.77 -32.88 -43.74
C VAL A 118 -2.67 -33.93 -43.81
N GLU A 119 -2.97 -35.11 -44.38
CA GLU A 119 -1.98 -36.16 -44.63
C GLU A 119 -0.92 -35.69 -45.62
N VAL A 120 0.34 -35.73 -45.19
CA VAL A 120 1.51 -35.31 -45.98
C VAL A 120 2.53 -36.43 -46.17
N TYR A 121 2.43 -37.51 -45.40
CA TYR A 121 3.29 -38.67 -45.52
C TYR A 121 2.56 -39.93 -45.10
N LYS A 122 2.70 -41.01 -45.87
CA LYS A 122 2.22 -42.35 -45.51
C LYS A 122 3.12 -43.43 -46.12
N ARG A 123 3.52 -44.40 -45.30
CA ARG A 123 4.35 -45.54 -45.72
C ARG A 123 3.97 -46.82 -44.98
N LEU A 124 4.04 -47.94 -45.69
CA LEU A 124 4.05 -49.27 -45.09
C LEU A 124 5.39 -49.46 -44.36
N ILE A 125 5.34 -49.93 -43.13
CA ILE A 125 6.51 -50.24 -42.31
C ILE A 125 7.03 -51.64 -42.74
N PRO A 126 8.28 -51.76 -43.23
CA PRO A 126 8.80 -53.05 -43.68
C PRO A 126 9.08 -53.98 -42.49
N THR A 127 9.21 -55.28 -42.77
CA THR A 127 9.58 -56.32 -41.79
C THR A 127 10.95 -56.96 -42.08
N THR A 128 11.65 -56.46 -43.11
CA THR A 128 12.94 -57.01 -43.57
C THR A 128 14.09 -56.15 -43.07
N ALA A 129 15.06 -56.78 -42.41
CA ALA A 129 16.28 -56.12 -41.92
C ALA A 129 17.01 -55.38 -43.05
N GLY A 130 17.45 -54.14 -42.77
CA GLY A 130 18.18 -53.28 -43.71
C GLY A 130 17.31 -52.40 -44.62
N LEU A 131 15.98 -52.59 -44.64
CA LEU A 131 15.09 -51.66 -45.35
C LEU A 131 14.86 -50.36 -44.55
N PRO A 132 14.74 -49.19 -45.22
CA PRO A 132 14.46 -47.94 -44.55
C PRO A 132 13.19 -48.00 -43.69
N GLY A 133 13.28 -47.49 -42.47
CA GLY A 133 12.19 -47.42 -41.50
C GLY A 133 11.99 -48.68 -40.65
N PHE A 134 12.74 -49.76 -40.87
CA PHE A 134 12.69 -50.96 -40.02
C PHE A 134 13.88 -51.06 -39.06
N ILE A 135 13.58 -51.23 -37.78
CA ILE A 135 14.58 -51.45 -36.73
C ILE A 135 14.61 -52.95 -36.39
N SER A 136 15.74 -53.59 -36.62
CA SER A 136 15.87 -55.05 -36.50
C SER A 136 16.54 -55.53 -35.21
N THR A 137 17.28 -54.66 -34.52
CA THR A 137 18.00 -55.00 -33.28
C THR A 137 17.93 -53.87 -32.26
N TYR A 138 18.09 -54.22 -30.97
CA TYR A 138 18.20 -53.24 -29.89
C TYR A 138 19.35 -52.24 -30.12
N GLY A 139 20.50 -52.71 -30.60
CA GLY A 139 21.65 -51.83 -30.87
C GLY A 139 21.33 -50.75 -31.91
N GLN A 140 20.51 -51.07 -32.91
CA GLN A 140 20.05 -50.08 -33.88
C GLN A 140 19.12 -49.03 -33.25
N ALA A 141 18.17 -49.48 -32.44
CA ALA A 141 17.28 -48.58 -31.67
C ALA A 141 18.05 -47.70 -30.69
N TRP A 142 19.05 -48.26 -30.01
CA TRP A 142 19.89 -47.56 -29.04
C TRP A 142 20.75 -46.48 -29.70
N ASN A 143 21.36 -46.79 -30.84
CA ASN A 143 22.23 -45.87 -31.56
C ASN A 143 21.43 -44.81 -32.36
N GLY A 144 20.23 -45.12 -32.83
CA GLY A 144 19.38 -44.17 -33.54
C GLY A 144 19.61 -44.11 -35.07
N PRO A 145 19.07 -43.07 -35.73
CA PRO A 145 18.99 -43.01 -37.19
C PRO A 145 20.29 -42.48 -37.81
N ASN A 146 20.64 -42.99 -39.00
CA ASN A 146 21.75 -42.47 -39.83
C ASN A 146 23.14 -42.46 -39.18
N VAL A 147 23.39 -43.32 -38.19
CA VAL A 147 24.71 -43.49 -37.54
C VAL A 147 25.29 -44.89 -37.72
N SER A 148 26.60 -45.01 -37.49
CA SER A 148 27.28 -46.31 -37.48
C SER A 148 26.70 -47.23 -36.39
N GLY A 149 26.27 -48.43 -36.77
CA GLY A 149 25.56 -49.35 -35.86
C GLY A 149 24.10 -48.97 -35.57
N GLY A 150 23.59 -47.90 -36.19
CA GLY A 150 22.20 -47.48 -36.18
C GLY A 150 21.36 -48.09 -37.32
N TYR A 151 20.23 -47.47 -37.63
CA TYR A 151 19.33 -47.89 -38.71
C TYR A 151 19.15 -46.81 -39.79
N SER A 152 18.63 -47.21 -40.96
CA SER A 152 18.19 -46.29 -42.00
C SER A 152 16.75 -45.87 -41.73
N PRO A 153 16.44 -44.59 -41.48
CA PRO A 153 15.09 -44.16 -41.15
C PRO A 153 14.23 -43.91 -42.39
N PHE A 154 12.92 -43.82 -42.17
CA PHE A 154 12.07 -42.99 -43.00
C PHE A 154 12.41 -41.52 -42.79
N THR A 155 12.51 -40.75 -43.86
CA THR A 155 12.76 -39.31 -43.80
C THR A 155 11.62 -38.55 -44.45
N TYR A 156 10.98 -37.67 -43.68
CA TYR A 156 10.03 -36.70 -44.19
C TYR A 156 10.61 -35.30 -44.02
N GLN A 157 10.57 -34.50 -45.09
CA GLN A 157 11.00 -33.11 -45.09
C GLN A 157 9.77 -32.20 -44.97
N PRO A 158 9.56 -31.55 -43.81
CA PRO A 158 8.48 -30.58 -43.62
C PRO A 158 8.59 -29.41 -44.61
N ILE A 159 7.45 -28.85 -45.00
CA ILE A 159 7.37 -27.64 -45.84
C ILE A 159 6.78 -26.43 -45.08
N VAL A 160 6.43 -26.63 -43.82
CA VAL A 160 5.87 -25.62 -42.91
C VAL A 160 6.37 -25.90 -41.49
N ASN A 161 6.49 -24.84 -40.69
CA ASN A 161 6.71 -24.95 -39.26
C ASN A 161 5.41 -25.35 -38.55
N GLY A 162 5.52 -25.93 -37.35
CA GLY A 162 4.40 -26.24 -36.48
C GLY A 162 4.42 -27.67 -35.94
N GLU A 163 3.28 -28.07 -35.37
CA GLU A 163 3.09 -29.38 -34.75
C GLU A 163 2.54 -30.40 -35.76
N PHE A 164 3.36 -31.38 -36.13
CA PHE A 164 2.96 -32.51 -36.98
C PHE A 164 2.41 -33.65 -36.12
N THR A 165 1.42 -34.38 -36.61
CA THR A 165 0.88 -35.57 -35.92
C THR A 165 1.45 -36.83 -36.56
N ILE A 166 1.93 -37.76 -35.76
CA ILE A 166 2.38 -39.09 -36.19
C ILE A 166 1.34 -40.13 -35.76
N GLU A 167 0.81 -40.89 -36.70
CA GLU A 167 -0.13 -41.98 -36.45
C GLU A 167 0.47 -43.31 -36.91
N LEU A 168 0.34 -44.34 -36.08
CA LEU A 168 0.78 -45.71 -36.33
C LEU A 168 -0.44 -46.63 -36.27
N TYR A 169 -0.65 -47.49 -37.27
CA TYR A 169 -1.85 -48.31 -37.33
C TYR A 169 -1.69 -49.51 -38.28
N ARG A 170 -2.56 -50.51 -38.13
CA ARG A 170 -2.71 -51.61 -39.09
C ARG A 170 -3.80 -51.28 -40.11
N SER A 171 -3.62 -51.72 -41.36
CA SER A 171 -4.57 -51.47 -42.45
C SER A 171 -4.51 -52.58 -43.51
N ASP A 172 -5.69 -53.10 -43.88
CA ASP A 172 -5.83 -54.17 -44.86
C ASP A 172 -6.09 -53.68 -46.30
N ASP A 173 -6.22 -52.37 -46.49
CA ASP A 173 -6.56 -51.73 -47.77
C ASP A 173 -5.48 -50.73 -48.22
N LEU A 174 -4.22 -51.10 -48.04
CA LEU A 174 -3.04 -50.31 -48.42
C LEU A 174 -2.90 -48.97 -47.67
N GLY A 175 -3.33 -48.94 -46.41
CA GLY A 175 -3.18 -47.77 -45.54
C GLY A 175 -4.30 -46.74 -45.69
N VAL A 176 -5.43 -47.08 -46.33
CA VAL A 176 -6.55 -46.15 -46.52
C VAL A 176 -7.41 -46.07 -45.26
N THR A 177 -7.82 -47.22 -44.72
CA THR A 177 -8.58 -47.31 -43.46
C THR A 177 -7.77 -48.02 -42.38
N ALA A 178 -7.83 -47.50 -41.16
CA ALA A 178 -7.23 -48.14 -40.01
C ALA A 178 -8.15 -49.26 -39.49
N VAL A 179 -7.57 -50.42 -39.17
CA VAL A 179 -8.28 -51.51 -38.49
C VAL A 179 -8.49 -51.09 -37.03
N THR A 180 -9.69 -50.63 -36.68
CA THR A 180 -9.99 -50.10 -35.34
C THR A 180 -11.04 -50.91 -34.56
N ALA A 181 -11.83 -51.73 -35.26
CA ALA A 181 -12.99 -52.42 -34.68
C ALA A 181 -12.71 -53.85 -34.20
N THR A 182 -11.53 -54.41 -34.47
CA THR A 182 -11.15 -55.78 -34.11
C THR A 182 -9.84 -55.80 -33.35
N ALA A 183 -9.58 -56.88 -32.59
CA ALA A 183 -8.30 -57.08 -31.91
C ALA A 183 -7.12 -57.17 -32.89
N ASP A 184 -7.38 -57.46 -34.18
CA ASP A 184 -6.38 -57.38 -35.24
C ASP A 184 -5.91 -55.95 -35.51
N GLY A 185 -6.57 -54.92 -34.98
CA GLY A 185 -6.06 -53.55 -34.99
C GLY A 185 -4.87 -53.32 -34.07
N ASN A 186 -4.69 -54.19 -33.06
CA ASN A 186 -3.69 -54.00 -32.02
C ASN A 186 -2.28 -54.33 -32.55
N VAL A 187 -1.34 -53.44 -32.26
CA VAL A 187 0.07 -53.56 -32.67
C VAL A 187 0.98 -52.97 -31.60
N THR A 188 2.11 -53.63 -31.36
CA THR A 188 3.15 -53.17 -30.45
C THR A 188 4.41 -52.83 -31.25
N PHE A 189 5.19 -51.88 -30.74
CA PHE A 189 6.46 -51.48 -31.32
C PHE A 189 7.55 -51.59 -30.25
N PRO A 190 8.15 -52.79 -30.04
CA PRO A 190 9.26 -52.96 -29.09
C PRO A 190 10.44 -52.04 -29.41
N TYR A 191 10.70 -51.84 -30.71
CA TYR A 191 11.66 -50.85 -31.18
C TYR A 191 10.95 -49.76 -31.96
N PHE A 192 11.14 -48.51 -31.55
CA PHE A 192 10.66 -47.33 -32.25
C PHE A 192 11.60 -46.14 -32.00
N ASP A 193 11.65 -45.24 -32.98
CA ASP A 193 12.35 -43.97 -32.88
C ASP A 193 11.62 -42.96 -33.79
N ILE A 194 11.36 -41.77 -33.26
CA ILE A 194 10.80 -40.63 -33.99
C ILE A 194 11.56 -39.39 -33.55
N SER A 195 12.48 -38.92 -34.39
CA SER A 195 13.40 -37.84 -34.07
C SER A 195 13.23 -36.67 -35.04
N VAL A 196 13.44 -35.44 -34.57
CA VAL A 196 13.66 -34.27 -35.44
C VAL A 196 15.15 -34.07 -35.58
N ALA A 197 15.65 -33.87 -36.79
CA ALA A 197 17.07 -33.70 -37.01
C ALA A 197 17.38 -32.64 -38.07
N THR A 198 18.56 -32.03 -37.94
CA THR A 198 19.17 -31.21 -38.99
C THR A 198 20.19 -32.00 -39.79
N GLY A 199 20.46 -31.57 -41.03
CA GLY A 199 21.39 -32.26 -41.93
C GLY A 199 20.80 -33.53 -42.57
N ALA A 200 21.64 -34.29 -43.29
CA ALA A 200 21.21 -35.51 -43.97
C ALA A 200 22.32 -36.59 -43.96
N GLY A 201 21.93 -37.87 -43.92
CA GLY A 201 22.87 -38.98 -43.92
C GLY A 201 23.88 -38.89 -42.77
N ALA A 202 25.18 -39.02 -43.06
CA ALA A 202 26.22 -39.01 -42.03
C ALA A 202 26.40 -37.67 -41.28
N THR A 203 25.81 -36.56 -41.75
CA THR A 203 25.85 -35.25 -41.06
C THR A 203 24.58 -34.98 -40.24
N THR A 204 23.75 -36.00 -40.01
CA THR A 204 22.49 -35.88 -39.26
C THR A 204 22.78 -35.52 -37.81
N SER A 205 22.10 -34.49 -37.29
CA SER A 205 22.15 -34.08 -35.88
C SER A 205 20.73 -33.98 -35.32
N VAL A 206 20.38 -34.89 -34.41
CA VAL A 206 19.07 -34.93 -33.76
C VAL A 206 18.91 -33.79 -32.75
N ILE A 207 17.72 -33.20 -32.72
CA ILE A 207 17.28 -32.18 -31.77
C ILE A 207 16.34 -32.87 -30.77
N ASN A 208 16.79 -32.99 -29.51
CA ASN A 208 16.01 -33.56 -28.44
C ASN A 208 14.76 -32.72 -28.11
N GLY A 209 13.78 -33.34 -27.46
CA GLY A 209 12.63 -32.64 -26.91
C GLY A 209 11.68 -32.14 -27.97
N ARG A 210 11.60 -32.81 -29.12
CA ARG A 210 10.69 -32.47 -30.21
C ARG A 210 9.55 -33.47 -30.39
N LEU A 211 9.73 -34.72 -29.97
CA LEU A 211 8.67 -35.72 -29.89
C LEU A 211 7.95 -35.62 -28.54
N TRP A 212 6.63 -35.49 -28.57
CA TRP A 212 5.81 -35.48 -27.37
C TRP A 212 4.41 -36.07 -27.58
N SER A 213 3.75 -36.42 -26.49
CA SER A 213 2.33 -36.77 -26.43
C SER A 213 1.74 -36.17 -25.16
N ARG A 214 0.41 -36.03 -25.07
CA ARG A 214 -0.26 -35.70 -23.80
C ARG A 214 -0.67 -36.93 -23.01
N ASN A 215 -0.76 -38.06 -23.71
CA ASN A 215 -1.02 -39.37 -23.17
C ASN A 215 -0.14 -40.37 -23.93
N TRP A 216 0.89 -40.90 -23.27
CA TRP A 216 1.73 -41.96 -23.81
C TRP A 216 1.13 -43.33 -23.50
N SER A 217 1.18 -44.27 -24.45
CA SER A 217 0.70 -45.64 -24.22
C SER A 217 1.81 -46.65 -24.46
N PHE A 218 2.06 -47.48 -23.44
CA PHE A 218 3.13 -48.47 -23.43
C PHE A 218 2.63 -49.80 -22.88
N ILE A 219 3.36 -50.87 -23.22
CA ILE A 219 3.22 -52.19 -22.61
C ILE A 219 4.59 -52.77 -22.30
N THR A 220 4.75 -53.43 -21.16
CA THR A 220 5.99 -54.09 -20.76
C THR A 220 6.24 -55.33 -21.62
N THR A 221 7.48 -55.51 -22.07
CA THR A 221 7.87 -56.60 -22.98
C THR A 221 9.29 -57.05 -22.66
N ASN A 222 9.53 -58.36 -22.81
CA ASN A 222 10.87 -58.92 -22.67
C ASN A 222 11.66 -58.74 -23.97
N ILE A 223 12.54 -57.74 -24.01
CA ILE A 223 13.29 -57.34 -25.22
C ILE A 223 14.55 -58.16 -25.51
N ILE A 224 14.96 -59.07 -24.63
CA ILE A 224 16.02 -60.06 -24.91
C ILE A 224 15.48 -61.36 -25.50
N ASP A 225 14.18 -61.64 -25.32
CA ASP A 225 13.54 -62.80 -25.92
C ASP A 225 13.27 -62.55 -27.41
N THR A 226 13.62 -63.51 -28.25
CA THR A 226 13.39 -63.47 -29.71
C THR A 226 11.91 -63.29 -30.09
N ASN A 227 10.99 -63.70 -29.21
CA ASN A 227 9.55 -63.63 -29.40
C ASN A 227 8.90 -62.38 -28.78
N PHE A 228 9.66 -61.53 -28.05
CA PHE A 228 9.18 -60.27 -27.45
C PHE A 228 7.82 -60.40 -26.73
N PRO A 229 7.64 -61.38 -25.82
CA PRO A 229 6.36 -61.56 -25.14
C PRO A 229 6.02 -60.33 -24.28
N ASN A 230 4.77 -59.88 -24.33
CA ASN A 230 4.26 -58.86 -23.42
C ASN A 230 4.01 -59.50 -22.05
N VAL A 231 4.73 -59.09 -21.00
CA VAL A 231 4.68 -59.77 -19.70
C VAL A 231 4.69 -58.78 -18.54
N VAL A 232 3.87 -59.07 -17.52
CA VAL A 232 3.76 -58.26 -16.28
C VAL A 232 5.03 -58.30 -15.42
N THR A 233 5.90 -59.30 -15.61
CA THR A 233 7.11 -59.48 -14.81
C THR A 233 8.23 -58.49 -15.15
N SER A 234 8.20 -57.91 -16.36
CA SER A 234 9.13 -56.88 -16.83
C SER A 234 8.76 -55.51 -16.28
N SER A 235 9.76 -54.66 -16.01
CA SER A 235 9.56 -53.27 -15.56
C SER A 235 9.70 -52.25 -16.70
N PHE A 236 9.03 -51.11 -16.54
CA PHE A 236 9.41 -49.87 -17.19
C PHE A 236 10.58 -49.24 -16.41
N GLU A 237 11.61 -48.83 -17.12
CA GLU A 237 12.86 -48.29 -16.56
C GLU A 237 13.24 -46.96 -17.25
N GLY A 238 12.26 -46.28 -17.85
CA GLY A 238 12.48 -45.00 -18.51
C GLY A 238 12.04 -43.82 -17.67
N ASP A 239 12.28 -42.62 -18.21
CA ASP A 239 11.86 -41.37 -17.58
C ASP A 239 10.99 -40.55 -18.53
N PHE A 240 10.25 -39.60 -17.95
CA PHE A 240 9.45 -38.66 -18.72
C PHE A 240 9.74 -37.23 -18.32
N TYR A 241 9.79 -36.37 -19.32
CA TYR A 241 9.90 -34.94 -19.13
C TYR A 241 8.54 -34.30 -19.34
N VAL A 242 8.15 -33.39 -18.45
CA VAL A 242 6.90 -32.64 -18.55
C VAL A 242 7.21 -31.17 -18.85
N PHE A 243 6.41 -30.59 -19.74
CA PHE A 243 6.35 -29.15 -19.97
C PHE A 243 4.95 -28.64 -19.62
N THR A 244 4.88 -27.85 -18.55
CA THR A 244 3.62 -27.26 -18.08
C THR A 244 3.21 -26.07 -18.92
N ASN A 245 1.93 -25.68 -18.86
CA ASN A 245 1.41 -24.57 -19.67
C ASN A 245 2.00 -23.19 -19.28
N ASP A 246 2.40 -23.04 -18.02
CA ASP A 246 3.11 -21.89 -17.46
C ASP A 246 4.64 -21.93 -17.71
N GLY A 247 5.13 -22.91 -18.47
CA GLY A 247 6.50 -22.93 -18.99
C GLY A 247 7.55 -23.58 -18.08
N PHE A 248 7.13 -24.26 -17.00
CA PHE A 248 8.02 -25.03 -16.14
C PHE A 248 8.34 -26.39 -16.77
N LYS A 249 9.53 -26.90 -16.44
CA LYS A 249 10.03 -28.17 -16.98
C LYS A 249 10.52 -29.05 -15.85
N ALA A 250 10.09 -30.29 -15.83
CA ALA A 250 10.55 -31.26 -14.85
C ALA A 250 10.78 -32.64 -15.50
N LEU A 251 11.64 -33.43 -14.86
CA LEU A 251 11.85 -34.84 -15.11
C LEU A 251 11.11 -35.62 -14.02
N VAL A 252 10.29 -36.59 -14.42
CA VAL A 252 9.77 -37.62 -13.53
C VAL A 252 10.60 -38.87 -13.77
N ASP A 253 11.39 -39.22 -12.76
CA ASP A 253 12.30 -40.36 -12.73
C ASP A 253 11.60 -41.54 -12.03
N PHE A 254 11.29 -42.57 -12.80
CA PHE A 254 10.73 -43.82 -12.30
C PHE A 254 11.87 -44.75 -11.92
N GLN A 255 12.04 -44.98 -10.61
CA GLN A 255 13.07 -45.90 -10.17
C GLN A 255 12.81 -47.32 -10.71
N ASN A 256 13.89 -48.04 -11.01
CA ASN A 256 13.80 -49.42 -11.51
C ASN A 256 12.84 -50.26 -10.66
N GLY A 257 11.99 -51.07 -11.30
CA GLY A 257 11.01 -51.89 -10.60
C GLY A 257 9.58 -51.37 -10.63
N PHE A 258 9.30 -50.32 -11.41
CA PHE A 258 7.94 -49.95 -11.80
C PHE A 258 7.37 -50.95 -12.82
N LYS A 259 6.29 -51.68 -12.49
CA LYS A 259 5.73 -52.78 -13.31
C LYS A 259 4.25 -52.59 -13.60
N PRO A 260 3.87 -51.79 -14.60
CA PRO A 260 2.46 -51.44 -14.82
C PRO A 260 1.75 -52.27 -15.92
N PHE A 261 2.27 -53.47 -16.29
CA PHE A 261 1.89 -54.28 -17.46
C PHE A 261 1.58 -53.50 -18.76
N GLY A 262 0.36 -52.98 -18.93
CA GLY A 262 0.01 -52.01 -19.97
C GLY A 262 -0.49 -50.71 -19.36
N PHE A 263 0.14 -49.58 -19.70
CA PHE A 263 -0.17 -48.31 -19.06
C PHE A 263 -0.29 -47.14 -20.03
N GLN A 264 -1.09 -46.17 -19.59
CA GLN A 264 -1.17 -44.85 -20.16
C GLN A 264 -0.58 -43.85 -19.18
N LEU A 265 0.31 -42.99 -19.65
CA LEU A 265 0.92 -41.95 -18.83
C LEU A 265 0.35 -40.59 -19.22
N VAL A 266 -0.32 -39.98 -18.27
CA VAL A 266 -0.84 -38.61 -18.34
C VAL A 266 -0.27 -37.86 -17.15
N MET A 267 0.20 -36.63 -17.37
CA MET A 267 0.43 -35.69 -16.28
C MET A 267 -0.34 -34.42 -16.56
N ASN A 268 -1.02 -33.85 -15.58
CA ASN A 268 -1.95 -32.74 -15.77
C ASN A 268 -1.91 -31.75 -14.60
N PHE A 269 -2.70 -30.69 -14.70
CA PHE A 269 -2.79 -29.66 -13.66
C PHE A 269 -3.79 -30.05 -12.55
N GLU A 270 -4.86 -30.74 -12.92
CA GLU A 270 -6.07 -30.89 -12.11
C GLU A 270 -6.06 -32.09 -11.16
N GLY A 271 -5.42 -33.20 -11.55
CA GLY A 271 -5.41 -34.47 -10.82
C GLY A 271 -6.12 -35.60 -11.54
N VAL A 272 -6.81 -36.46 -10.77
CA VAL A 272 -7.63 -37.58 -11.25
C VAL A 272 -8.95 -37.09 -11.84
N ALA A 273 -9.43 -35.92 -11.43
CA ALA A 273 -10.66 -35.28 -11.89
C ALA A 273 -10.47 -33.76 -12.11
N SER A 274 -11.51 -33.07 -12.58
CA SER A 274 -11.51 -31.63 -12.82
C SER A 274 -12.86 -31.04 -12.38
N THR A 275 -13.15 -31.17 -11.09
CA THR A 275 -14.37 -30.65 -10.46
C THR A 275 -14.22 -29.21 -9.98
N GLY A 276 -12.99 -28.69 -9.97
CA GLY A 276 -12.66 -27.36 -9.44
C GLY A 276 -12.29 -27.38 -7.95
N ASN A 277 -12.40 -28.53 -7.29
CA ASN A 277 -11.91 -28.75 -5.93
C ASN A 277 -10.65 -29.59 -5.97
N PHE A 278 -9.49 -28.92 -6.01
CA PHE A 278 -8.20 -29.59 -6.12
C PHE A 278 -7.97 -30.63 -5.01
N ALA A 279 -8.39 -30.34 -3.77
CA ALA A 279 -8.24 -31.26 -2.64
C ALA A 279 -9.08 -32.55 -2.80
N ALA A 280 -10.10 -32.56 -3.66
CA ALA A 280 -10.85 -33.77 -4.00
C ALA A 280 -10.35 -34.43 -5.28
N ASP A 281 -9.86 -33.62 -6.23
CA ASP A 281 -9.41 -34.02 -7.56
C ASP A 281 -8.01 -34.65 -7.54
N ASN A 282 -7.15 -34.27 -6.59
CA ASN A 282 -5.79 -34.80 -6.45
C ASN A 282 -5.69 -36.14 -5.70
N LYS A 283 -6.78 -36.63 -5.12
CA LYS A 283 -6.77 -37.88 -4.33
C LYS A 283 -6.67 -39.12 -5.21
N SER A 284 -5.91 -40.11 -4.76
CA SER A 284 -5.95 -41.47 -5.31
C SER A 284 -7.33 -42.12 -5.05
N ARG A 285 -7.82 -42.93 -5.99
CA ARG A 285 -9.18 -43.50 -5.95
C ARG A 285 -9.26 -44.89 -6.56
N ASN A 286 -10.26 -45.65 -6.13
CA ASN A 286 -10.66 -46.89 -6.79
C ASN A 286 -11.44 -46.62 -8.08
N GLY A 287 -11.32 -47.52 -9.06
CA GLY A 287 -12.21 -47.62 -10.21
C GLY A 287 -13.59 -48.16 -9.83
N ILE A 288 -14.50 -48.22 -10.79
CA ILE A 288 -15.90 -48.66 -10.58
C ILE A 288 -16.14 -50.01 -11.27
N PHE A 289 -16.64 -51.01 -10.54
CA PHE A 289 -17.14 -52.25 -11.16
C PHE A 289 -18.44 -51.96 -11.91
N THR A 290 -18.42 -52.16 -13.22
CA THR A 290 -19.62 -52.06 -14.07
C THR A 290 -20.18 -53.43 -14.43
N ALA A 291 -19.38 -54.49 -14.30
CA ALA A 291 -19.77 -55.90 -14.41
C ALA A 291 -18.71 -56.79 -13.70
N PRO A 292 -18.98 -58.10 -13.46
CA PRO A 292 -17.95 -59.02 -12.96
C PRO A 292 -16.70 -58.96 -13.84
N ASN A 293 -15.55 -58.67 -13.23
CA ASN A 293 -14.24 -58.51 -13.90
C ASN A 293 -14.17 -57.38 -14.94
N THR A 294 -15.06 -56.37 -14.85
CA THR A 294 -15.02 -55.17 -15.70
C THR A 294 -14.97 -53.93 -14.83
N ILE A 295 -13.87 -53.18 -14.95
CA ILE A 295 -13.63 -51.92 -14.22
C ILE A 295 -13.73 -50.76 -15.21
N THR A 296 -14.39 -49.69 -14.79
CA THR A 296 -14.43 -48.42 -15.52
C THR A 296 -13.73 -47.36 -14.69
N TYR A 297 -12.83 -46.63 -15.35
CA TYR A 297 -12.09 -45.52 -14.75
C TYR A 297 -12.71 -44.18 -15.18
N PRO A 298 -12.71 -43.16 -14.32
CA PRO A 298 -13.02 -41.79 -14.75
C PRO A 298 -12.07 -41.35 -15.86
N ALA A 299 -12.59 -40.55 -16.81
CA ALA A 299 -11.77 -39.95 -17.85
C ALA A 299 -10.80 -38.95 -17.21
N LEU A 300 -9.50 -39.17 -17.40
CA LEU A 300 -8.48 -38.27 -16.88
C LEU A 300 -8.56 -36.89 -17.59
N PRO A 301 -8.33 -35.79 -16.85
CA PRO A 301 -8.20 -34.45 -17.43
C PRO A 301 -7.13 -34.37 -18.52
N THR A 302 -7.18 -33.31 -19.32
CA THR A 302 -6.24 -33.14 -20.43
C THR A 302 -4.80 -32.95 -19.92
N GLY A 303 -3.90 -33.81 -20.39
CA GLY A 303 -2.50 -33.77 -19.98
C GLY A 303 -1.67 -32.63 -20.58
N TYR A 304 -0.55 -32.35 -19.92
CA TYR A 304 0.56 -31.55 -20.41
C TYR A 304 1.31 -32.23 -21.56
N ARG A 305 2.24 -31.50 -22.18
CA ARG A 305 3.14 -32.09 -23.17
C ARG A 305 4.21 -32.91 -22.45
N LEU A 306 4.25 -34.22 -22.73
CA LEU A 306 5.19 -35.18 -22.15
C LEU A 306 6.17 -35.64 -23.21
N PHE A 307 7.46 -35.60 -22.89
CA PHE A 307 8.56 -35.91 -23.78
C PHE A 307 9.38 -37.08 -23.22
N LEU A 308 10.05 -37.79 -24.11
CA LEU A 308 11.00 -38.84 -23.73
C LEU A 308 12.40 -38.26 -23.45
N THR A 309 12.69 -37.07 -23.98
CA THR A 309 13.95 -36.34 -23.79
C THR A 309 13.66 -34.91 -23.32
N THR A 310 14.68 -34.22 -22.81
CA THR A 310 14.54 -32.85 -22.30
C THR A 310 13.90 -31.92 -23.33
N PRO A 311 12.79 -31.21 -23.02
CA PRO A 311 12.09 -30.34 -23.95
C PRO A 311 13.01 -29.25 -24.53
N ASP A 312 12.99 -29.06 -25.85
CA ASP A 312 13.82 -28.05 -26.51
C ASP A 312 13.49 -26.65 -25.97
N PRO A 313 14.44 -25.92 -25.37
CA PRO A 313 14.22 -24.58 -24.84
C PRO A 313 13.88 -23.52 -25.89
N VAL A 314 14.23 -23.74 -27.17
CA VAL A 314 13.86 -22.84 -28.26
C VAL A 314 12.41 -23.04 -28.66
N ALA A 315 11.96 -24.29 -28.77
CA ALA A 315 10.60 -24.61 -29.17
C ALA A 315 9.58 -24.50 -28.03
N PHE A 316 10.02 -24.73 -26.80
CA PHE A 316 9.22 -24.70 -25.58
C PHE A 316 9.88 -23.74 -24.60
N GLN A 317 9.50 -22.47 -24.69
CA GLN A 317 10.12 -21.40 -23.90
C GLN A 317 9.89 -21.60 -22.39
N ASN A 318 10.88 -21.20 -21.62
CA ASN A 318 10.84 -21.27 -20.16
C ASN A 318 9.85 -20.25 -19.58
N GLY A 319 9.16 -20.64 -18.51
CA GLY A 319 8.26 -19.77 -17.74
C GLY A 319 8.98 -18.68 -16.94
N THR A 320 8.20 -17.90 -16.19
CA THR A 320 8.75 -16.92 -15.23
C THR A 320 8.47 -17.39 -13.80
N VAL A 321 9.52 -17.41 -12.98
CA VAL A 321 9.42 -17.69 -11.54
C VAL A 321 8.87 -16.45 -10.84
N GLY A 322 7.85 -16.64 -10.01
CA GLY A 322 7.24 -15.57 -9.22
C GLY A 322 8.03 -15.21 -7.96
N SER A 323 7.68 -14.07 -7.37
CA SER A 323 8.21 -13.50 -6.14
C SER A 323 7.05 -13.03 -5.26
N PRO A 324 6.56 -13.87 -4.33
CA PRO A 324 5.45 -13.49 -3.46
C PRO A 324 5.93 -12.60 -2.30
N ALA A 325 5.01 -11.84 -1.69
CA ALA A 325 5.29 -10.99 -0.54
C ALA A 325 4.14 -10.99 0.47
N ILE A 326 4.47 -10.85 1.76
CA ILE A 326 3.52 -10.46 2.80
C ILE A 326 3.46 -8.93 2.80
N THR A 327 2.30 -8.35 2.47
CA THR A 327 2.14 -6.91 2.22
C THR A 327 1.81 -6.13 3.49
N GLY A 328 0.94 -6.67 4.37
CA GLY A 328 0.46 -5.96 5.56
C GLY A 328 0.68 -6.66 6.90
N ASN A 329 0.00 -6.13 7.92
CA ASN A 329 -0.12 -6.74 9.25
C ASN A 329 -1.09 -7.93 9.25
N ILE A 330 -1.27 -8.58 10.41
CA ILE A 330 -2.39 -9.49 10.62
C ILE A 330 -3.57 -8.62 11.05
N TYR A 331 -4.71 -8.74 10.38
CA TYR A 331 -5.92 -7.97 10.66
C TYR A 331 -7.03 -8.85 11.23
N GLY A 332 -8.05 -8.24 11.83
CA GLY A 332 -9.21 -8.94 12.38
C GLY A 332 -9.05 -9.29 13.86
N CYS A 333 -9.66 -10.39 14.28
CA CYS A 333 -9.99 -10.66 15.68
C CYS A 333 -9.77 -12.13 16.06
N PRO A 334 -9.60 -12.48 17.36
CA PRO A 334 -9.64 -13.87 17.81
C PRO A 334 -10.82 -14.66 17.23
N GLY A 335 -10.51 -15.66 16.39
CA GLY A 335 -11.49 -16.49 15.67
C GLY A 335 -11.60 -16.20 14.17
N ALA A 336 -11.21 -15.02 13.72
CA ALA A 336 -11.21 -14.59 12.31
C ALA A 336 -10.11 -13.54 12.07
N TYR A 337 -8.90 -14.02 11.79
CA TYR A 337 -7.77 -13.20 11.36
C TYR A 337 -7.57 -13.27 9.85
N PHE A 338 -6.98 -12.22 9.29
CA PHE A 338 -6.72 -12.05 7.86
C PHE A 338 -5.28 -11.66 7.62
N ILE A 339 -4.63 -12.34 6.68
CA ILE A 339 -3.22 -12.13 6.35
C ILE A 339 -3.17 -11.74 4.87
N PRO A 340 -2.91 -10.47 4.54
CA PRO A 340 -2.76 -10.02 3.17
C PRO A 340 -1.40 -10.43 2.61
N TYR A 341 -1.41 -10.83 1.35
CA TYR A 341 -0.22 -11.19 0.60
C TYR A 341 -0.39 -10.87 -0.89
N TYR A 342 0.72 -10.55 -1.54
CA TYR A 342 0.75 -10.26 -2.97
C TYR A 342 1.41 -11.39 -3.75
N LEU A 343 0.84 -11.70 -4.92
CA LEU A 343 1.42 -12.59 -5.91
C LEU A 343 1.67 -11.85 -7.23
N ASP A 344 2.89 -11.87 -7.74
CA ASP A 344 3.23 -11.39 -9.09
C ASP A 344 2.92 -12.43 -10.19
N ARG A 345 2.67 -13.68 -9.80
CA ARG A 345 2.35 -14.82 -10.65
C ARG A 345 1.32 -15.73 -9.97
N THR A 346 0.40 -16.27 -10.76
CA THR A 346 -0.56 -17.28 -10.32
C THR A 346 0.15 -18.53 -9.82
N GLY A 347 -0.39 -19.16 -8.76
CA GLY A 347 0.13 -20.42 -8.24
C GLY A 347 -0.67 -20.95 -7.05
N ASP A 348 -0.17 -22.01 -6.45
CA ASP A 348 -0.64 -22.46 -5.13
C ASP A 348 0.15 -21.76 -4.03
N VAL A 349 -0.51 -21.52 -2.91
CA VAL A 349 0.05 -20.73 -1.83
C VAL A 349 -0.02 -21.48 -0.51
N ALA A 350 1.07 -21.41 0.25
CA ALA A 350 1.11 -21.83 1.64
C ALA A 350 1.65 -20.69 2.52
N VAL A 351 0.79 -20.10 3.35
CA VAL A 351 1.19 -19.12 4.36
C VAL A 351 1.57 -19.89 5.63
N THR A 352 2.79 -19.66 6.13
CA THR A 352 3.23 -20.19 7.43
C THR A 352 3.09 -19.11 8.48
N LEU A 353 2.54 -19.50 9.63
CA LEU A 353 2.69 -18.78 10.88
C LEU A 353 3.61 -19.60 11.80
N ASP A 354 4.83 -19.12 12.00
CA ASP A 354 5.78 -19.59 13.00
C ASP A 354 5.37 -18.99 14.35
N LEU A 355 4.82 -19.84 15.20
CA LEU A 355 4.25 -19.46 16.50
C LEU A 355 5.11 -19.90 17.67
N ASN A 356 6.13 -20.73 17.43
CA ASN A 356 7.01 -21.24 18.49
C ASN A 356 8.39 -20.53 18.50
N GLY A 357 8.67 -19.69 17.50
CA GLY A 357 9.89 -18.90 17.38
C GLY A 357 11.09 -19.65 16.80
N ILE A 358 10.90 -20.89 16.32
CA ILE A 358 11.92 -21.66 15.61
C ILE A 358 11.67 -21.48 14.10
N PRO A 359 12.59 -20.83 13.37
CA PRO A 359 12.37 -20.45 11.98
C PRO A 359 11.90 -21.60 11.06
N GLY A 360 10.79 -21.36 10.37
CA GLY A 360 10.20 -22.27 9.39
C GLY A 360 8.98 -23.01 9.92
N TYR A 361 8.44 -23.95 9.16
CA TYR A 361 7.34 -24.80 9.63
C TYR A 361 7.86 -26.10 10.24
N GLN A 362 7.45 -26.43 11.47
CA GLN A 362 7.71 -27.73 12.08
C GLN A 362 6.42 -28.55 12.25
N PRO A 363 6.29 -29.71 11.59
CA PRO A 363 5.13 -30.58 11.73
C PRO A 363 4.89 -31.02 13.19
N GLY A 364 3.63 -30.95 13.64
CA GLY A 364 3.23 -31.38 14.98
C GLY A 364 3.59 -30.41 16.11
N THR A 365 3.83 -29.14 15.79
CA THR A 365 4.11 -28.06 16.75
C THR A 365 2.99 -27.02 16.76
N GLU A 366 3.22 -25.87 17.39
CA GLU A 366 2.29 -24.72 17.39
C GLU A 366 2.19 -24.04 16.02
N ASP A 367 3.13 -24.28 15.09
CA ASP A 367 3.13 -23.61 13.78
C ASP A 367 1.90 -23.98 12.94
N VAL A 368 1.42 -23.03 12.16
CA VAL A 368 0.24 -23.17 11.30
C VAL A 368 0.64 -23.02 9.84
N VAL A 369 0.05 -23.86 8.97
CA VAL A 369 0.13 -23.70 7.51
C VAL A 369 -1.28 -23.54 6.98
N LEU A 370 -1.54 -22.38 6.40
CA LEU A 370 -2.78 -22.06 5.68
C LEU A 370 -2.50 -22.17 4.19
N GLN A 371 -3.43 -22.72 3.43
CA GLN A 371 -3.19 -23.02 2.02
C GLN A 371 -4.37 -22.69 1.13
N ALA A 372 -4.05 -22.21 -0.06
CA ALA A 372 -5.00 -21.92 -1.11
C ALA A 372 -4.45 -22.42 -2.44
N PHE A 373 -5.34 -22.82 -3.35
CA PHE A 373 -4.96 -23.42 -4.62
C PHE A 373 -5.40 -22.52 -5.79
N ASN A 374 -4.53 -22.41 -6.79
CA ASN A 374 -4.78 -21.66 -8.02
C ASN A 374 -5.13 -20.18 -7.77
N VAL A 375 -4.37 -19.55 -6.88
CA VAL A 375 -4.54 -18.15 -6.48
C VAL A 375 -4.08 -17.21 -7.61
N PRO A 376 -4.89 -16.21 -8.01
CA PRO A 376 -4.55 -15.28 -9.08
C PRO A 376 -3.44 -14.28 -8.71
N VAL A 377 -2.90 -13.59 -9.72
CA VAL A 377 -1.98 -12.46 -9.55
C VAL A 377 -2.71 -11.31 -8.85
N GLY A 378 -2.01 -10.57 -7.98
CA GLY A 378 -2.52 -9.39 -7.28
C GLY A 378 -2.51 -9.54 -5.76
N ASN A 379 -3.21 -8.62 -5.08
CA ASN A 379 -3.49 -8.68 -3.65
C ASN A 379 -4.47 -9.80 -3.34
N ASN A 380 -4.16 -10.60 -2.32
CA ASN A 380 -4.95 -11.73 -1.87
C ASN A 380 -4.95 -11.79 -0.33
N ILE A 381 -5.96 -12.45 0.24
CA ILE A 381 -6.10 -12.61 1.69
C ILE A 381 -6.15 -14.09 2.06
N MET A 382 -5.44 -14.44 3.13
CA MET A 382 -5.53 -15.74 3.77
C MET A 382 -6.27 -15.60 5.11
N ALA A 383 -7.40 -16.30 5.25
CA ALA A 383 -8.14 -16.35 6.49
C ALA A 383 -7.56 -17.37 7.47
N TRP A 384 -7.52 -17.03 8.75
CA TRP A 384 -7.06 -17.87 9.84
C TRP A 384 -8.04 -17.84 11.01
N ASN A 385 -8.31 -18.99 11.61
CA ASN A 385 -9.22 -19.13 12.73
C ASN A 385 -8.61 -18.74 14.09
N GLY A 386 -7.36 -18.26 14.13
CA GLY A 386 -6.67 -17.90 15.37
C GLY A 386 -6.24 -19.08 16.25
N LEU A 387 -6.32 -20.32 15.76
CA LEU A 387 -5.81 -21.50 16.48
C LEU A 387 -4.40 -21.86 16.00
N ASN A 388 -3.53 -22.21 16.93
CA ASN A 388 -2.21 -22.76 16.65
C ASN A 388 -2.29 -24.23 16.16
N GLY A 389 -1.18 -24.78 15.71
CA GLY A 389 -1.09 -26.16 15.19
C GLY A 389 -1.43 -27.27 16.20
N LEU A 390 -1.50 -26.96 17.50
CA LEU A 390 -1.93 -27.86 18.57
C LEU A 390 -3.40 -27.66 18.98
N GLY A 391 -4.11 -26.72 18.34
CA GLY A 391 -5.51 -26.38 18.60
C GLY A 391 -5.73 -25.42 19.77
N GLY A 392 -4.68 -24.82 20.33
CA GLY A 392 -4.77 -23.75 21.33
C GLY A 392 -4.85 -22.36 20.70
N THR A 393 -5.32 -21.36 21.43
CA THR A 393 -5.33 -19.96 21.00
C THR A 393 -4.03 -19.26 21.44
N PRO A 394 -3.24 -18.68 20.52
CA PRO A 394 -2.14 -17.79 20.90
C PRO A 394 -2.66 -16.60 21.72
N PRO A 395 -1.85 -16.04 22.64
CA PRO A 395 -2.21 -14.81 23.33
C PRO A 395 -2.44 -13.64 22.35
N VAL A 396 -3.34 -12.71 22.69
CA VAL A 396 -3.43 -11.42 22.01
C VAL A 396 -2.12 -10.64 22.19
N ASN A 397 -1.74 -9.81 21.20
CA ASN A 397 -0.46 -9.09 21.16
C ASN A 397 0.80 -9.99 21.12
N PHE A 398 0.61 -11.28 20.80
CA PHE A 398 1.71 -12.17 20.43
C PHE A 398 2.23 -11.82 19.04
N SER A 399 3.55 -11.93 18.80
CA SER A 399 4.12 -11.74 17.47
C SER A 399 4.45 -13.08 16.81
N ALA A 400 3.94 -13.29 15.61
CA ALA A 400 4.17 -14.47 14.79
C ALA A 400 5.15 -14.17 13.64
N GLY A 401 6.02 -15.13 13.31
CA GLY A 401 6.79 -15.08 12.08
C GLY A 401 5.91 -15.52 10.90
N VAL A 402 5.67 -14.64 9.93
CA VAL A 402 4.78 -14.90 8.80
C VAL A 402 5.56 -14.88 7.49
N SER A 403 5.32 -15.90 6.66
CA SER A 403 5.88 -15.99 5.30
C SER A 403 4.91 -16.66 4.35
N VAL A 404 4.99 -16.31 3.07
CA VAL A 404 4.17 -16.90 2.02
C VAL A 404 5.06 -17.70 1.04
N LEU A 405 4.70 -18.96 0.81
CA LEU A 405 5.33 -19.83 -0.18
C LEU A 405 4.45 -19.90 -1.42
N LEU A 406 4.98 -19.47 -2.55
CA LEU A 406 4.39 -19.61 -3.88
C LEU A 406 4.91 -20.89 -4.56
N LEU A 407 3.99 -21.75 -4.99
CA LEU A 407 4.25 -22.99 -5.70
C LEU A 407 3.69 -22.90 -7.12
N GLN A 408 4.54 -23.10 -8.13
CA GLN A 408 4.18 -22.97 -9.55
C GLN A 408 4.57 -24.22 -10.34
N GLY A 409 4.01 -24.37 -11.54
CA GLY A 409 4.23 -25.56 -12.38
C GLY A 409 3.72 -26.82 -11.70
N ARG A 410 2.49 -26.80 -11.17
CA ARG A 410 1.86 -27.97 -10.55
C ARG A 410 1.69 -29.09 -11.57
N VAL A 411 2.15 -30.28 -11.20
CA VAL A 411 2.06 -31.49 -12.02
C VAL A 411 1.50 -32.62 -11.18
N ASN A 412 0.34 -33.13 -11.57
CA ASN A 412 -0.24 -34.38 -11.08
C ASN A 412 0.12 -35.51 -12.02
N LEU A 413 0.34 -36.70 -11.46
CA LEU A 413 0.72 -37.94 -12.13
C LEU A 413 -0.30 -39.04 -11.75
N PRO A 414 -1.51 -39.02 -12.34
CA PRO A 414 -2.44 -40.11 -12.19
C PRO A 414 -1.96 -41.34 -12.96
N MET A 415 -1.84 -42.46 -12.27
CA MET A 415 -1.41 -43.75 -12.83
C MET A 415 -2.51 -44.78 -12.64
N ILE A 416 -2.95 -45.37 -13.75
CA ILE A 416 -3.98 -46.43 -13.77
C ILE A 416 -3.27 -47.78 -13.90
N ASP A 417 -3.74 -48.78 -13.16
CA ASP A 417 -3.27 -50.18 -13.27
C ASP A 417 -1.76 -50.34 -12.98
N ALA A 418 -1.24 -49.52 -12.07
CA ALA A 418 0.17 -49.48 -11.73
C ALA A 418 0.52 -50.55 -10.68
N GLU A 419 0.67 -51.80 -11.12
CA GLU A 419 0.75 -52.99 -10.22
C GLU A 419 1.74 -52.82 -9.06
N LEU A 420 2.99 -52.45 -9.39
CA LEU A 420 4.09 -52.32 -8.44
C LEU A 420 4.93 -51.09 -8.76
N ASN A 421 5.32 -50.35 -7.73
CA ASN A 421 6.30 -49.27 -7.77
C ASN A 421 7.27 -49.40 -6.58
N THR A 422 8.09 -50.45 -6.60
CA THR A 422 8.79 -50.91 -5.39
C THR A 422 9.88 -49.96 -4.87
N ASN A 423 10.37 -49.06 -5.71
CA ASN A 423 11.44 -48.11 -5.37
C ASN A 423 10.99 -46.64 -5.41
N GLY A 424 9.69 -46.39 -5.62
CA GLY A 424 9.13 -45.04 -5.67
C GLY A 424 9.52 -44.26 -6.92
N LEU A 425 9.18 -42.97 -6.93
CA LEU A 425 9.51 -42.04 -8.00
C LEU A 425 10.15 -40.77 -7.45
N SER A 426 10.85 -40.03 -8.32
CA SER A 426 11.36 -38.69 -8.02
C SER A 426 10.90 -37.69 -9.07
N ALA A 427 10.72 -36.43 -8.67
CA ALA A 427 10.50 -35.33 -9.59
C ALA A 427 11.65 -34.34 -9.49
N ILE A 428 12.29 -34.01 -10.61
CA ILE A 428 13.47 -33.15 -10.66
C ILE A 428 13.12 -31.94 -11.51
N SER A 429 13.20 -30.74 -10.94
CA SER A 429 12.97 -29.52 -11.70
C SER A 429 14.17 -29.20 -12.59
N ILE A 430 13.90 -29.03 -13.88
CA ILE A 430 14.89 -28.69 -14.91
C ILE A 430 14.86 -27.18 -15.15
N PHE A 431 13.66 -26.60 -15.15
CA PHE A 431 13.47 -25.16 -15.18
C PHE A 431 12.38 -24.74 -14.19
N PRO A 432 12.71 -23.88 -13.21
CA PRO A 432 14.07 -23.49 -12.82
C PRO A 432 14.89 -24.72 -12.36
N ASN A 433 16.22 -24.71 -12.52
CA ASN A 433 17.04 -25.85 -12.11
C ASN A 433 17.19 -25.90 -10.58
N LEU A 434 16.19 -26.47 -9.91
CA LEU A 434 16.11 -26.60 -8.45
C LEU A 434 16.44 -28.01 -7.96
N GLY A 435 16.73 -28.95 -8.86
CA GLY A 435 17.00 -30.34 -8.50
C GLY A 435 15.74 -31.07 -8.01
N ASN A 436 15.93 -32.04 -7.11
CA ASN A 436 14.87 -32.93 -6.64
C ASN A 436 13.79 -32.18 -5.85
N ARG A 437 12.53 -32.53 -6.08
CA ARG A 437 11.35 -31.81 -5.60
C ARG A 437 10.57 -32.65 -4.60
N PRO A 438 9.97 -32.01 -3.57
CA PRO A 438 9.03 -32.70 -2.69
C PRO A 438 7.85 -33.25 -3.48
N LEU A 439 7.51 -34.51 -3.22
CA LEU A 439 6.34 -35.20 -3.73
C LEU A 439 5.23 -35.19 -2.68
N PHE A 440 3.99 -35.16 -3.17
CA PHE A 440 2.78 -35.12 -2.37
C PHE A 440 1.78 -36.16 -2.88
N TRP A 441 1.01 -36.74 -1.97
CA TRP A 441 -0.03 -37.72 -2.28
C TRP A 441 -1.12 -37.72 -1.22
N ASP A 442 -2.32 -38.13 -1.62
CA ASP A 442 -3.46 -38.38 -0.72
C ASP A 442 -4.12 -39.71 -1.11
N ASP A 443 -3.79 -40.77 -0.38
CA ASP A 443 -4.34 -42.11 -0.59
C ASP A 443 -5.56 -42.40 0.31
N SER A 444 -6.06 -41.41 1.05
CA SER A 444 -7.23 -41.58 1.93
C SER A 444 -8.51 -42.00 1.19
N GLY A 445 -8.56 -41.76 -0.13
CA GLY A 445 -9.66 -42.18 -1.00
C GLY A 445 -9.63 -43.66 -1.41
N ILE A 446 -8.57 -44.41 -1.09
CA ILE A 446 -8.42 -45.81 -1.45
C ILE A 446 -9.01 -46.71 -0.35
N THR A 447 -10.03 -47.50 -0.72
CA THR A 447 -10.62 -48.52 0.15
C THR A 447 -10.36 -49.93 -0.38
N ALA A 448 -10.60 -50.94 0.45
CA ALA A 448 -10.63 -52.33 0.01
C ALA A 448 -11.70 -52.51 -1.08
N PHE A 449 -11.40 -53.33 -2.08
CA PHE A 449 -12.16 -53.46 -3.31
C PHE A 449 -12.12 -54.93 -3.79
N GLY A 450 -13.29 -55.55 -4.03
CA GLY A 450 -13.37 -56.95 -4.48
C GLY A 450 -13.39 -58.02 -3.37
N THR A 451 -13.29 -59.30 -3.76
CA THR A 451 -13.28 -60.48 -2.88
C THR A 451 -12.12 -61.40 -3.22
N ALA A 452 -11.52 -62.06 -2.21
CA ALA A 452 -10.44 -63.04 -2.41
C ALA A 452 -10.83 -64.13 -3.44
N GLY A 453 -9.92 -64.48 -4.35
CA GLY A 453 -10.15 -65.36 -5.50
C GLY A 453 -10.43 -64.65 -6.83
N ASN A 454 -10.39 -63.31 -6.87
CA ASN A 454 -10.57 -62.51 -8.09
C ASN A 454 -9.29 -61.71 -8.39
N ALA A 455 -8.73 -61.88 -9.59
CA ALA A 455 -7.56 -61.16 -10.10
C ALA A 455 -7.76 -59.64 -10.30
N ASN A 456 -8.93 -59.09 -9.96
CA ASN A 456 -9.23 -57.65 -9.94
C ASN A 456 -9.52 -57.12 -8.52
N ALA A 457 -9.31 -57.95 -7.48
CA ALA A 457 -9.54 -57.56 -6.10
C ALA A 457 -8.29 -56.88 -5.52
N ASN A 458 -8.49 -55.77 -4.82
CA ASN A 458 -7.49 -55.13 -3.97
C ASN A 458 -7.97 -55.12 -2.52
N ILE A 459 -7.42 -56.03 -1.73
CA ILE A 459 -7.75 -56.14 -0.30
C ILE A 459 -6.94 -55.17 0.58
N THR A 460 -5.96 -54.47 0.01
CA THR A 460 -5.19 -53.40 0.67
C THR A 460 -6.05 -52.14 0.86
N VAL A 461 -5.79 -51.32 1.87
CA VAL A 461 -6.47 -50.02 2.07
C VAL A 461 -5.43 -48.90 2.04
N GLY A 462 -5.81 -47.71 1.57
CA GLY A 462 -4.97 -46.52 1.66
C GLY A 462 -5.02 -45.89 3.05
N GLY A 463 -4.16 -44.89 3.29
CA GLY A 463 -4.16 -44.18 4.58
C GLY A 463 -3.07 -43.13 4.78
N THR A 464 -2.10 -43.00 3.88
CA THR A 464 -1.05 -41.97 4.00
C THR A 464 -1.43 -40.73 3.20
N PHE A 465 -1.28 -39.57 3.83
CA PHE A 465 -1.58 -38.26 3.26
C PHE A 465 -0.49 -37.28 3.69
N THR A 466 0.07 -36.52 2.74
CA THR A 466 0.92 -35.37 3.07
C THR A 466 0.03 -34.20 3.48
N PRO A 467 0.06 -33.75 4.75
CA PRO A 467 -1.02 -32.96 5.35
C PRO A 467 -1.21 -31.57 4.74
N ASN A 468 -0.14 -30.98 4.23
CA ASN A 468 -0.14 -29.63 3.69
C ASN A 468 0.97 -29.44 2.64
N LEU A 469 0.92 -28.30 1.94
CA LEU A 469 1.87 -27.91 0.89
C LEU A 469 3.34 -27.76 1.33
N ARG A 470 3.64 -27.81 2.64
CA ARG A 470 5.01 -27.76 3.19
C ARG A 470 5.52 -29.10 3.70
N SER A 471 4.67 -30.12 3.73
CA SER A 471 4.96 -31.44 4.28
C SER A 471 5.22 -32.50 3.18
N GLY A 472 5.59 -32.06 1.97
CA GLY A 472 5.96 -32.95 0.88
C GLY A 472 7.26 -33.69 1.17
N ILE A 473 7.44 -34.88 0.58
CA ILE A 473 8.60 -35.74 0.82
C ILE A 473 9.47 -35.81 -0.43
N VAL A 474 10.73 -35.43 -0.31
CA VAL A 474 11.71 -35.50 -1.42
C VAL A 474 11.88 -36.97 -1.86
N GLY A 475 11.82 -37.20 -3.17
CA GLY A 475 11.93 -38.55 -3.73
C GLY A 475 13.35 -39.15 -3.63
N PRO A 476 13.51 -40.47 -3.87
CA PRO A 476 12.46 -41.40 -4.25
C PRO A 476 11.45 -41.65 -3.12
N SER A 477 10.16 -41.49 -3.42
CA SER A 477 9.09 -41.67 -2.45
C SER A 477 7.80 -42.15 -3.12
N HIS A 478 6.77 -42.44 -2.32
CA HIS A 478 5.51 -43.01 -2.76
C HIS A 478 5.70 -44.37 -3.46
N ALA A 479 6.34 -45.30 -2.75
CA ALA A 479 6.60 -46.66 -3.22
C ALA A 479 5.51 -47.65 -2.77
N TRP A 480 5.12 -48.62 -3.60
CA TRP A 480 4.18 -49.68 -3.20
C TRP A 480 4.57 -51.03 -3.80
N ASP A 481 4.32 -52.09 -3.03
CA ASP A 481 4.40 -53.46 -3.49
C ASP A 481 3.22 -54.30 -3.00
N GLY A 482 3.07 -55.48 -3.60
CA GLY A 482 2.09 -56.48 -3.16
C GLY A 482 2.60 -57.37 -2.02
N SER A 483 3.85 -57.21 -1.54
CA SER A 483 4.53 -58.17 -0.67
C SER A 483 5.33 -57.57 0.50
N ASN A 484 4.67 -57.38 1.65
CA ASN A 484 5.25 -57.05 2.98
C ASN A 484 5.91 -55.65 3.08
N PRO A 485 5.50 -54.78 4.03
CA PRO A 485 5.88 -53.35 4.07
C PRO A 485 7.32 -53.04 4.52
N THR A 486 8.29 -53.91 4.25
CA THR A 486 9.70 -53.68 4.62
C THR A 486 10.48 -52.80 3.62
N LEU A 487 9.81 -52.23 2.61
CA LEU A 487 10.45 -51.34 1.64
C LEU A 487 10.92 -50.05 2.32
N ALA A 488 12.22 -49.78 2.17
CA ALA A 488 12.81 -48.53 2.61
C ALA A 488 12.43 -47.41 1.63
N THR A 489 12.01 -46.28 2.19
CA THR A 489 11.81 -44.94 1.59
C THR A 489 10.42 -44.64 1.02
N PRO A 490 9.76 -43.66 1.65
CA PRO A 490 8.50 -43.85 2.38
C PRO A 490 7.44 -44.47 1.49
N ALA A 491 7.11 -45.73 1.79
CA ALA A 491 5.90 -46.38 1.31
C ALA A 491 4.68 -45.77 2.04
N PRO A 492 3.50 -45.66 1.39
CA PRO A 492 2.26 -45.27 2.05
C PRO A 492 1.74 -46.33 3.03
N LEU A 493 2.50 -47.40 3.26
CA LEU A 493 2.10 -48.54 4.07
C LEU A 493 2.36 -48.25 5.55
N THR A 494 1.28 -48.19 6.32
CA THR A 494 1.36 -48.43 7.77
C THR A 494 1.76 -49.89 8.01
N ALA A 495 2.40 -50.19 9.15
CA ALA A 495 2.75 -51.57 9.51
C ALA A 495 1.51 -52.49 9.39
N ASN A 496 1.65 -53.60 8.66
CA ASN A 496 0.64 -54.65 8.37
C ASN A 496 -0.27 -54.46 7.13
N GLN A 497 0.13 -53.69 6.12
CA GLN A 497 -0.57 -53.61 4.83
C GLN A 497 0.27 -54.32 3.73
N GLY A 498 -0.36 -55.25 2.99
CA GLY A 498 0.28 -56.14 1.98
C GLY A 498 0.15 -57.64 2.33
N SER A 499 -0.04 -58.52 1.34
CA SER A 499 -0.10 -59.98 1.55
C SER A 499 1.28 -60.61 1.29
N ASN A 500 1.57 -61.81 1.78
CA ASN A 500 2.82 -62.52 1.50
C ASN A 500 2.66 -63.60 0.42
N THR A 501 1.58 -63.54 -0.36
CA THR A 501 1.18 -64.54 -1.34
C THR A 501 1.67 -64.16 -2.74
N THR A 502 1.94 -65.15 -3.59
CA THR A 502 2.38 -64.92 -4.99
C THR A 502 1.18 -64.77 -5.95
N THR A 503 0.02 -64.33 -5.44
CA THR A 503 -1.26 -64.29 -6.15
C THR A 503 -1.51 -62.88 -6.64
N LEU A 504 -1.93 -62.69 -7.90
CA LEU A 504 -2.29 -61.40 -8.53
C LEU A 504 -3.55 -60.73 -7.90
N GLU A 505 -3.86 -61.03 -6.65
CA GLU A 505 -5.05 -60.57 -5.91
C GLU A 505 -4.66 -59.66 -4.73
N ASP A 506 -3.37 -59.34 -4.62
CA ASP A 506 -2.75 -58.58 -3.52
C ASP A 506 -1.81 -57.46 -3.99
N ASP A 507 -1.72 -57.19 -5.29
CA ASP A 507 -1.01 -56.00 -5.80
C ASP A 507 -1.80 -54.72 -5.47
N TYR A 508 -1.10 -53.57 -5.53
CA TYR A 508 -1.68 -52.29 -5.14
C TYR A 508 -2.38 -51.60 -6.32
N GLY A 509 -2.10 -52.02 -7.55
CA GLY A 509 -2.41 -51.28 -8.78
C GLY A 509 -3.72 -51.66 -9.47
N ASN A 510 -4.16 -52.92 -9.37
CA ASN A 510 -5.36 -53.40 -10.06
C ASN A 510 -6.57 -52.53 -9.74
N ALA A 511 -7.34 -52.09 -10.73
CA ALA A 511 -8.57 -51.32 -10.48
C ALA A 511 -8.39 -49.98 -9.74
N ARG A 512 -7.19 -49.39 -9.67
CA ARG A 512 -6.92 -48.13 -8.97
C ARG A 512 -6.29 -47.06 -9.84
N ILE A 513 -6.51 -45.81 -9.44
CA ILE A 513 -5.79 -44.64 -9.94
C ILE A 513 -4.99 -44.07 -8.77
N ILE A 514 -3.68 -44.21 -8.83
CA ILE A 514 -2.75 -43.68 -7.84
C ILE A 514 -2.25 -42.33 -8.35
N ASN A 515 -2.42 -41.26 -7.56
CA ASN A 515 -1.97 -39.93 -7.94
C ASN A 515 -0.85 -39.44 -7.03
N THR A 516 0.20 -38.94 -7.65
CA THR A 516 1.27 -38.18 -6.99
C THR A 516 1.32 -36.80 -7.61
N TRP A 517 1.62 -35.76 -6.85
CA TRP A 517 1.87 -34.45 -7.44
C TRP A 517 3.11 -33.77 -6.88
N PHE A 518 3.61 -32.81 -7.64
CA PHE A 518 4.77 -31.99 -7.29
C PHE A 518 4.68 -30.62 -7.99
N TYR A 519 5.66 -29.76 -7.71
CA TYR A 519 5.73 -28.40 -8.26
C TYR A 519 7.07 -28.12 -8.91
N GLY A 520 7.03 -27.52 -10.11
CA GLY A 520 8.21 -27.07 -10.84
C GLY A 520 9.01 -25.98 -10.10
N SER A 521 8.35 -25.12 -9.32
CA SER A 521 9.01 -24.07 -8.53
C SER A 521 8.40 -23.93 -7.13
N GLN A 522 9.22 -23.46 -6.19
CA GLN A 522 8.86 -23.09 -4.81
C GLN A 522 9.67 -21.85 -4.46
N VAL A 523 8.99 -20.73 -4.21
CA VAL A 523 9.62 -19.47 -3.81
C VAL A 523 8.94 -18.94 -2.57
N GLU A 524 9.73 -18.67 -1.55
CA GLU A 524 9.27 -18.15 -0.27
C GLU A 524 9.58 -16.66 -0.16
N SER A 525 8.63 -15.90 0.38
CA SER A 525 8.84 -14.49 0.69
C SER A 525 9.88 -14.31 1.81
N ALA A 526 10.33 -13.08 2.03
CA ALA A 526 10.97 -12.74 3.28
C ALA A 526 10.03 -13.02 4.47
N LEU A 527 10.61 -13.45 5.60
CA LEU A 527 9.89 -13.61 6.86
C LEU A 527 9.61 -12.22 7.45
N ARG A 528 8.36 -11.96 7.84
CA ARG A 528 7.96 -10.76 8.61
C ARG A 528 7.50 -11.17 10.00
N THR A 529 7.86 -10.39 11.01
CA THR A 529 7.32 -10.57 12.37
C THR A 529 6.13 -9.65 12.54
N LEU A 530 4.94 -10.22 12.69
CA LEU A 530 3.67 -9.49 12.74
C LEU A 530 2.95 -9.77 14.05
N SER A 531 2.37 -8.73 14.66
CA SER A 531 1.58 -8.86 15.89
C SER A 531 0.16 -9.32 15.59
N LEU A 532 -0.43 -10.10 16.50
CA LEU A 532 -1.84 -10.46 16.45
C LEU A 532 -2.68 -9.37 17.15
N PRO A 533 -3.60 -8.70 16.43
CA PRO A 533 -4.43 -7.65 16.98
C PRO A 533 -5.52 -8.16 17.94
N GLY A 534 -6.07 -7.26 18.74
CA GLY A 534 -7.27 -7.46 19.58
C GLY A 534 -8.59 -7.22 18.82
N CYS A 535 -9.71 -7.14 19.55
CA CYS A 535 -11.02 -6.72 19.01
C CYS A 535 -11.49 -5.37 19.59
N ASP A 536 -10.56 -4.67 20.19
CA ASP A 536 -10.75 -3.51 21.05
C ASP A 536 -9.45 -2.73 20.84
N ASN A 537 -9.49 -1.80 19.87
CA ASN A 537 -8.31 -1.11 19.35
C ASN A 537 -7.76 -0.11 20.36
N ASP A 538 -8.66 0.55 21.09
CA ASP A 538 -8.34 1.55 22.11
C ASP A 538 -8.25 0.99 23.55
N PHE A 539 -8.63 -0.27 23.75
CA PHE A 539 -8.57 -0.98 25.03
C PHE A 539 -9.53 -0.46 26.10
N ASP A 540 -10.67 0.11 25.70
CA ASP A 540 -11.68 0.63 26.63
C ASP A 540 -12.70 -0.43 27.11
N GLY A 541 -12.69 -1.61 26.47
CA GLY A 541 -13.55 -2.75 26.77
C GLY A 541 -14.80 -2.88 25.89
N ILE A 542 -15.00 -1.99 24.92
CA ILE A 542 -16.04 -2.05 23.90
C ILE A 542 -15.43 -2.65 22.62
N PRO A 543 -16.05 -3.67 22.02
CA PRO A 543 -15.52 -4.23 20.77
C PRO A 543 -15.77 -3.29 19.59
N ASN A 544 -14.79 -3.17 18.70
CA ASN A 544 -14.79 -2.19 17.60
C ASN A 544 -16.08 -2.19 16.76
N ASN A 545 -16.66 -3.37 16.53
CA ASN A 545 -17.87 -3.50 15.72
C ASN A 545 -19.17 -2.93 16.37
N ILE A 546 -19.08 -2.44 17.61
CA ILE A 546 -20.16 -1.79 18.38
C ILE A 546 -19.68 -0.44 18.93
N ASP A 547 -18.37 -0.18 18.88
CA ASP A 547 -17.82 1.13 19.14
C ASP A 547 -18.28 2.12 18.06
N LEU A 548 -18.33 3.40 18.40
CA LEU A 548 -18.65 4.48 17.48
C LEU A 548 -17.45 5.41 17.25
N ASP A 549 -16.37 5.23 18.00
CA ASP A 549 -15.14 6.02 18.07
C ASP A 549 -14.01 5.04 18.44
N ASP A 550 -13.57 4.27 17.45
CA ASP A 550 -12.76 3.05 17.59
C ASP A 550 -11.33 3.27 18.09
N ASP A 551 -10.86 4.50 18.11
CA ASP A 551 -9.54 4.89 18.62
C ASP A 551 -9.61 5.85 19.83
N ASN A 552 -10.82 6.26 20.22
CA ASN A 552 -11.09 7.07 21.40
C ASN A 552 -10.47 8.48 21.36
N ASP A 553 -10.35 9.04 20.16
CA ASP A 553 -9.87 10.39 19.91
C ASP A 553 -10.99 11.45 20.00
N GLY A 554 -12.26 11.03 20.05
CA GLY A 554 -13.44 11.88 20.17
C GLY A 554 -14.17 12.16 18.85
N ILE A 555 -13.61 11.78 17.71
CA ILE A 555 -14.21 11.85 16.37
C ILE A 555 -14.90 10.51 16.08
N LEU A 556 -16.08 10.53 15.44
CA LEU A 556 -16.79 9.27 15.15
C LEU A 556 -16.20 8.58 13.91
N ASP A 557 -16.17 7.24 13.90
CA ASP A 557 -15.75 6.44 12.73
C ASP A 557 -16.45 6.89 11.43
N THR A 558 -17.74 7.20 11.53
CA THR A 558 -18.55 7.61 10.36
C THR A 558 -18.17 8.98 9.81
N VAL A 559 -17.63 9.84 10.67
CA VAL A 559 -17.15 11.19 10.34
C VAL A 559 -15.77 11.07 9.72
N GLU A 560 -14.87 10.30 10.31
CA GLU A 560 -13.51 10.09 9.82
C GLU A 560 -13.46 9.42 8.44
N ASN A 561 -14.36 8.48 8.19
CA ASN A 561 -14.45 7.80 6.91
C ASN A 561 -15.15 8.62 5.81
N ASN A 562 -15.49 9.90 6.06
CA ASN A 562 -16.06 10.84 5.08
C ASN A 562 -17.25 10.27 4.27
N GLY A 563 -18.16 9.55 4.94
CA GLY A 563 -19.34 8.94 4.33
C GLY A 563 -19.07 7.73 3.41
N LEU A 564 -17.87 7.15 3.45
CA LEU A 564 -17.59 5.85 2.85
C LEU A 564 -18.40 4.74 3.55
N THR A 565 -18.53 3.60 2.89
CA THR A 565 -19.13 2.43 3.53
C THR A 565 -18.25 1.96 4.68
N ASP A 566 -18.86 1.57 5.79
CA ASP A 566 -18.21 0.99 6.98
C ASP A 566 -17.04 0.04 6.57
N PRO A 567 -15.78 0.35 6.95
CA PRO A 567 -14.62 -0.46 6.63
C PRO A 567 -14.68 -1.84 7.29
N LEU A 568 -15.25 -1.97 8.49
CA LEU A 568 -15.43 -3.24 9.20
C LEU A 568 -16.60 -4.08 8.64
N GLY A 569 -17.42 -3.46 7.79
CA GLY A 569 -18.47 -4.11 7.03
C GLY A 569 -17.98 -5.16 6.03
N TYR A 570 -18.91 -5.95 5.49
CA TYR A 570 -18.59 -7.07 4.57
C TYR A 570 -19.21 -6.90 3.19
N TYR A 571 -18.38 -6.71 2.16
CA TYR A 571 -18.84 -6.67 0.78
C TYR A 571 -19.39 -8.03 0.33
N ASN A 572 -20.64 -8.06 -0.15
CA ASN A 572 -21.33 -9.25 -0.67
C ASN A 572 -21.31 -10.48 0.27
N GLY A 573 -21.16 -10.29 1.58
CA GLY A 573 -21.09 -11.37 2.56
C GLY A 573 -19.79 -12.18 2.50
N SER A 574 -18.68 -11.61 2.04
CA SER A 574 -17.35 -12.24 1.94
C SER A 574 -16.76 -12.73 3.27
N ALA A 575 -17.27 -12.23 4.40
CA ALA A 575 -16.66 -12.34 5.74
C ALA A 575 -15.24 -11.75 5.83
N ILE A 576 -14.81 -10.97 4.83
CA ILE A 576 -13.56 -10.19 4.82
C ILE A 576 -13.94 -8.70 4.91
N PRO A 577 -13.41 -7.95 5.89
CA PRO A 577 -13.64 -6.51 6.03
C PRO A 577 -13.34 -5.71 4.76
N ASN A 578 -14.12 -4.66 4.49
CA ASN A 578 -14.04 -3.87 3.27
C ASN A 578 -12.66 -3.23 3.05
N TYR A 579 -12.03 -2.71 4.12
CA TYR A 579 -10.75 -1.99 4.04
C TYR A 579 -9.56 -2.85 3.60
N ILE A 580 -9.65 -4.18 3.72
CA ILE A 580 -8.60 -5.11 3.24
C ILE A 580 -9.07 -5.95 2.06
N ASN A 581 -10.36 -5.93 1.71
CA ASN A 581 -10.92 -6.82 0.70
C ASN A 581 -10.61 -6.33 -0.73
N PRO A 582 -9.71 -7.01 -1.49
CA PRO A 582 -9.34 -6.56 -2.84
C PRO A 582 -10.47 -6.72 -3.87
N GLN A 583 -11.56 -7.41 -3.49
CA GLN A 583 -12.77 -7.52 -4.31
C GLN A 583 -13.78 -6.40 -4.02
N SER A 584 -13.52 -5.55 -3.02
CA SER A 584 -14.36 -4.40 -2.72
C SER A 584 -14.33 -3.39 -3.87
N PRO A 585 -15.47 -2.83 -4.30
CA PRO A 585 -15.50 -1.83 -5.37
C PRO A 585 -14.69 -0.60 -5.01
N GLY A 586 -13.78 -0.22 -5.91
CA GLY A 586 -12.96 0.98 -5.75
C GLY A 586 -11.73 0.79 -4.86
N PHE A 587 -11.39 -0.44 -4.46
CA PHE A 587 -10.18 -0.74 -3.68
C PHE A 587 -8.92 -0.15 -4.36
N VAL A 588 -8.17 0.67 -3.64
CA VAL A 588 -6.90 1.27 -4.07
C VAL A 588 -5.85 0.98 -3.01
N ASP A 589 -4.70 0.43 -3.39
CA ASP A 589 -3.58 0.16 -2.48
C ASP A 589 -2.30 0.62 -3.21
N THR A 590 -1.87 1.85 -2.94
CA THR A 590 -0.77 2.48 -3.70
C THR A 590 0.59 2.18 -3.07
N ASN A 591 0.64 1.97 -1.76
CA ASN A 591 1.88 1.70 -1.00
C ASN A 591 2.18 0.19 -0.86
N PHE A 592 1.26 -0.69 -1.28
CA PHE A 592 1.37 -2.16 -1.23
C PHE A 592 1.41 -2.72 0.19
N ASP A 593 0.69 -2.12 1.14
CA ASP A 593 0.51 -2.69 2.47
C ASP A 593 -0.72 -3.60 2.58
N GLY A 594 -1.59 -3.62 1.57
CA GLY A 594 -2.80 -4.45 1.55
C GLY A 594 -4.01 -3.85 2.27
N VAL A 595 -3.92 -2.60 2.72
CA VAL A 595 -5.03 -1.76 3.16
C VAL A 595 -5.45 -0.88 1.99
N ASP A 596 -6.73 -0.52 1.96
CA ASP A 596 -7.31 0.35 0.95
C ASP A 596 -7.06 1.81 1.33
N ASP A 597 -6.22 2.53 0.57
CA ASP A 597 -5.81 3.95 0.72
C ASP A 597 -6.98 4.94 0.92
N ARG A 598 -8.23 4.51 0.70
CA ARG A 598 -9.42 5.33 0.95
C ARG A 598 -9.83 5.35 2.42
N TYR A 599 -9.39 4.35 3.18
CA TYR A 599 -9.60 4.18 4.61
C TYR A 599 -8.29 4.35 5.38
N ASP A 600 -7.18 4.67 4.73
CA ASP A 600 -5.84 4.81 5.31
C ASP A 600 -5.18 6.01 4.60
N LEU A 601 -5.32 7.18 5.20
CA LEU A 601 -5.04 8.47 4.58
C LEU A 601 -3.53 8.73 4.47
N ASP A 602 -2.77 8.48 5.53
CA ASP A 602 -1.32 8.66 5.58
C ASP A 602 -0.52 7.44 5.01
N LYS A 603 -1.20 6.30 4.85
CA LYS A 603 -0.70 5.06 4.25
C LYS A 603 0.31 4.33 5.13
N ASP A 604 0.05 4.28 6.43
CA ASP A 604 0.87 3.54 7.39
C ASP A 604 0.37 2.10 7.65
N GLY A 605 -0.81 1.76 7.13
CA GLY A 605 -1.45 0.46 7.24
C GLY A 605 -2.40 0.32 8.44
N ILE A 606 -2.67 1.41 9.15
CA ILE A 606 -3.76 1.63 10.12
C ILE A 606 -4.87 2.36 9.38
N ILE A 607 -6.13 1.98 9.64
CA ILE A 607 -7.25 2.69 9.00
C ILE A 607 -7.60 3.93 9.81
N ASN A 608 -8.16 4.96 9.17
CA ASN A 608 -8.51 6.25 9.77
C ASN A 608 -9.16 6.09 11.15
N GLN A 609 -10.26 5.35 11.27
CA GLN A 609 -10.95 5.14 12.56
C GLN A 609 -10.15 4.38 13.66
N PHE A 610 -8.97 3.86 13.33
CA PHE A 610 -8.06 3.22 14.27
C PHE A 610 -6.79 4.06 14.52
N ASP A 611 -6.63 5.14 13.77
CA ASP A 611 -5.42 5.95 13.71
C ASP A 611 -5.67 7.30 14.36
N THR A 612 -4.84 7.64 15.33
CA THR A 612 -5.01 8.83 16.16
C THR A 612 -4.25 10.06 15.64
N ASP A 613 -3.65 9.94 14.46
CA ASP A 613 -2.84 10.92 13.71
C ASP A 613 -3.02 10.58 12.21
N VAL A 614 -4.27 10.58 11.75
CA VAL A 614 -4.71 9.97 10.48
C VAL A 614 -4.05 10.56 9.24
N ASP A 615 -3.54 11.79 9.33
CA ASP A 615 -2.82 12.44 8.24
C ASP A 615 -1.28 12.37 8.38
N GLY A 616 -0.79 11.83 9.49
CA GLY A 616 0.61 11.54 9.77
C GLY A 616 1.48 12.79 9.93
N ASP A 617 0.89 13.91 10.34
CA ASP A 617 1.57 15.19 10.48
C ASP A 617 2.29 15.33 11.84
N GLY A 618 1.96 14.46 12.79
CA GLY A 618 2.56 14.41 14.12
C GLY A 618 1.80 15.17 15.21
N CYS A 619 0.64 15.73 14.88
CA CYS A 619 -0.40 16.15 15.83
C CYS A 619 -1.47 15.06 15.95
N ALA A 620 -2.22 15.07 17.05
CA ALA A 620 -3.24 14.05 17.27
C ALA A 620 -4.60 14.56 16.84
N ASP A 621 -5.36 13.69 16.19
CA ASP A 621 -6.70 13.99 15.66
C ASP A 621 -7.63 14.52 16.75
N ALA A 622 -7.51 13.99 17.97
CA ALA A 622 -8.22 14.46 19.14
C ALA A 622 -8.08 15.98 19.42
N ILE A 623 -6.90 16.57 19.15
CA ILE A 623 -6.64 18.02 19.27
C ILE A 623 -7.19 18.74 18.05
N GLU A 624 -6.96 18.20 16.87
CA GLU A 624 -7.25 18.86 15.59
C GLU A 624 -8.73 18.85 15.21
N GLY A 625 -9.50 17.92 15.79
CA GLY A 625 -10.95 17.83 15.63
C GLY A 625 -11.76 18.81 16.50
N SER A 626 -11.12 19.59 17.41
CA SER A 626 -11.86 20.30 18.46
C SER A 626 -11.19 21.53 19.08
N GLU A 627 -12.01 22.53 19.38
CA GLU A 627 -11.65 23.73 20.14
C GLU A 627 -11.48 23.48 21.66
N TYR A 628 -11.79 22.28 22.17
CA TYR A 628 -11.89 22.00 23.61
C TYR A 628 -10.91 20.95 24.15
N VAL A 629 -10.15 20.27 23.28
CA VAL A 629 -9.19 19.24 23.66
C VAL A 629 -7.77 19.78 23.55
N THR A 630 -7.07 19.76 24.68
CA THR A 630 -5.70 20.26 24.80
C THR A 630 -4.69 19.12 24.93
N ALA A 631 -3.42 19.39 24.64
CA ALA A 631 -2.32 18.42 24.77
C ALA A 631 -2.19 17.75 26.15
N VAL A 632 -2.69 18.38 27.22
CA VAL A 632 -2.67 17.80 28.58
C VAL A 632 -3.71 16.68 28.71
N GLN A 633 -4.81 16.77 27.98
CA GLN A 633 -5.96 15.88 28.04
C GLN A 633 -5.77 14.62 27.19
N ILE A 634 -4.81 14.59 26.26
CA ILE A 634 -4.50 13.41 25.44
C ILE A 634 -3.20 12.72 25.85
N HIS A 635 -3.06 11.45 25.54
CA HIS A 635 -1.77 10.77 25.62
C HIS A 635 -0.86 11.21 24.48
N SER A 636 0.36 11.67 24.79
CA SER A 636 1.27 12.16 23.74
C SER A 636 1.60 11.09 22.69
N LEU A 637 1.54 11.46 21.40
CA LEU A 637 1.98 10.63 20.28
C LEU A 637 3.45 10.18 20.40
N THR A 638 4.27 10.93 21.14
CA THR A 638 5.73 10.73 21.26
C THR A 638 6.17 9.83 22.43
N LEU A 639 5.25 9.15 23.13
CA LEU A 639 5.62 8.27 24.24
C LEU A 639 6.62 7.19 23.80
N PRO A 640 7.67 6.89 24.60
CA PRO A 640 8.70 5.93 24.22
C PRO A 640 8.21 4.48 24.29
N VAL A 641 8.71 3.63 23.38
CA VAL A 641 8.47 2.18 23.37
C VAL A 641 8.90 1.58 24.72
N GLY A 642 7.92 1.18 25.53
CA GLY A 642 8.11 0.67 26.90
C GLY A 642 7.44 1.49 28.00
N ASP A 643 6.89 2.67 27.69
CA ASP A 643 5.96 3.35 28.58
C ASP A 643 4.70 2.48 28.77
N ALA A 644 4.16 2.45 29.99
CA ALA A 644 2.95 1.67 30.29
C ALA A 644 1.71 2.17 29.53
N ASN A 645 1.74 3.41 29.05
CA ASN A 645 0.66 4.02 28.29
C ASN A 645 0.94 4.07 26.78
N TYR A 646 1.96 3.37 26.28
CA TYR A 646 2.33 3.41 24.86
C TYR A 646 1.20 2.97 23.94
N SER A 647 0.30 2.09 24.37
CA SER A 647 -0.84 1.63 23.57
C SER A 647 -1.98 2.64 23.43
N TYR A 648 -1.97 3.73 24.20
CA TYR A 648 -3.06 4.72 24.24
C TYR A 648 -2.64 6.06 23.63
N ARG A 649 -1.56 6.13 22.85
CA ARG A 649 -1.04 7.39 22.28
C ARG A 649 -2.09 8.04 21.38
N GLY A 650 -2.16 9.38 21.36
CA GLY A 650 -3.14 10.16 20.61
C GLY A 650 -4.51 10.27 21.28
N GLN A 651 -4.93 9.24 21.99
CA GLN A 651 -6.26 9.14 22.60
C GLN A 651 -6.53 10.11 23.76
N ILE A 652 -7.81 10.44 23.99
CA ILE A 652 -8.25 11.27 25.11
C ILE A 652 -8.18 10.51 26.45
N LYS A 653 -7.64 11.16 27.49
CA LYS A 653 -7.57 10.66 28.88
C LYS A 653 -8.85 10.97 29.67
N VAL A 654 -9.84 10.07 29.69
CA VAL A 654 -11.14 10.30 30.37
C VAL A 654 -11.46 9.38 31.55
N LEU A 655 -12.00 9.93 32.66
CA LEU A 655 -12.65 9.14 33.72
C LEU A 655 -14.18 9.13 33.53
N ALA A 656 -14.89 8.15 34.14
CA ALA A 656 -16.35 7.92 34.00
C ALA A 656 -17.30 9.12 34.26
N ASN A 657 -16.79 10.22 34.79
CA ASN A 657 -17.55 11.44 35.08
C ASN A 657 -17.16 12.64 34.19
N GLY A 658 -16.37 12.43 33.13
CA GLY A 658 -15.96 13.48 32.19
C GLY A 658 -14.83 14.38 32.70
N ILE A 659 -14.17 14.02 33.81
CA ILE A 659 -13.00 14.73 34.32
C ILE A 659 -11.73 14.05 33.80
N THR A 660 -10.79 14.85 33.30
CA THR A 660 -9.48 14.39 32.81
C THR A 660 -8.48 14.28 33.96
N THR A 661 -7.83 13.12 34.16
CA THR A 661 -6.42 12.94 34.62
C THR A 661 -6.04 11.43 34.71
N GLY A 662 -4.81 11.05 34.31
CA GLY A 662 -4.27 9.67 34.23
C GLY A 662 -4.01 8.94 35.56
N THR A 663 -3.56 7.70 35.67
CA THR A 663 -2.70 6.83 34.83
C THR A 663 -3.25 5.41 34.83
N PRO A 664 -3.16 4.68 33.72
CA PRO A 664 -4.37 4.33 32.96
C PRO A 664 -5.70 4.68 33.66
N SER A 665 -6.66 5.26 32.97
CA SER A 665 -8.09 4.98 33.13
C SER A 665 -8.82 5.74 32.04
N GLN A 666 -9.40 5.01 31.09
CA GLN A 666 -10.48 5.43 30.19
C GLN A 666 -11.80 4.78 30.67
N ILE A 667 -12.87 5.57 30.78
CA ILE A 667 -14.26 5.06 30.78
C ILE A 667 -15.07 5.96 29.86
N VAL A 668 -15.44 5.41 28.72
CA VAL A 668 -16.29 6.03 27.71
C VAL A 668 -17.77 5.80 28.01
N SER A 669 -18.62 6.41 27.20
CA SER A 669 -20.06 6.19 27.32
C SER A 669 -20.43 4.77 26.87
N THR A 670 -21.31 4.10 27.64
CA THR A 670 -21.87 2.76 27.31
C THR A 670 -23.35 2.83 26.93
N VAL A 671 -23.88 4.05 26.71
CA VAL A 671 -25.25 4.24 26.27
C VAL A 671 -25.34 3.99 24.77
N SER A 672 -26.40 3.32 24.32
CA SER A 672 -26.53 2.87 22.93
C SER A 672 -26.43 3.94 21.84
N GLY A 673 -26.53 5.23 22.17
CA GLY A 673 -26.44 6.34 21.20
C GLY A 673 -25.12 7.10 21.23
N ALA A 674 -24.17 6.65 22.05
CA ALA A 674 -22.84 7.23 22.19
C ALA A 674 -21.90 6.19 22.81
N ASN A 675 -22.02 4.95 22.35
CA ASN A 675 -21.24 3.84 22.87
C ASN A 675 -19.83 3.98 22.31
N GLY A 676 -18.79 4.03 23.16
CA GLY A 676 -17.41 4.26 22.68
C GLY A 676 -16.91 5.68 22.80
N VAL A 677 -17.78 6.67 22.62
CA VAL A 677 -17.35 8.08 22.58
C VAL A 677 -16.90 8.60 23.96
N PRO A 678 -15.74 9.29 24.07
CA PRO A 678 -15.29 9.97 25.27
C PRO A 678 -16.33 10.96 25.82
N LEU A 679 -16.66 10.84 27.11
CA LEU A 679 -17.66 11.71 27.73
C LEU A 679 -17.23 13.19 27.82
N LEU A 680 -15.94 13.49 27.62
CA LEU A 680 -15.42 14.86 27.56
C LEU A 680 -16.11 15.66 26.44
N VAL A 681 -16.31 15.00 25.30
CA VAL A 681 -16.92 15.56 24.08
C VAL A 681 -18.40 15.16 23.96
N ASN A 682 -18.94 14.53 25.02
CA ASN A 682 -20.34 14.14 25.15
C ASN A 682 -20.85 14.22 26.61
N PRO A 683 -21.05 15.41 27.20
CA PRO A 683 -21.31 15.55 28.63
C PRO A 683 -22.62 14.88 29.10
N ALA A 684 -22.58 14.17 30.24
CA ALA A 684 -23.72 13.43 30.80
C ALA A 684 -25.00 14.26 31.09
N ALA A 685 -24.89 15.58 31.22
CA ALA A 685 -26.06 16.47 31.38
C ALA A 685 -26.95 16.51 30.12
N SER A 686 -26.35 16.28 28.94
CA SER A 686 -27.02 16.18 27.65
C SER A 686 -27.73 14.83 27.45
N ASN A 687 -27.44 13.83 28.31
CA ASN A 687 -27.93 12.46 28.20
C ASN A 687 -29.31 12.21 28.87
N THR A 688 -30.09 13.26 29.15
CA THR A 688 -31.42 13.13 29.77
C THR A 688 -32.56 13.24 28.75
N GLY A 689 -32.78 12.14 28.02
CA GLY A 689 -34.01 11.87 27.25
C GLY A 689 -33.95 12.29 25.79
N ASN A 690 -33.82 11.32 24.88
CA ASN A 690 -34.03 11.36 23.42
C ASN A 690 -33.67 12.67 22.69
N THR A 691 -32.68 13.40 23.19
CA THR A 691 -32.17 14.64 22.63
C THR A 691 -30.67 14.43 22.62
N LEU A 692 -30.15 14.33 21.40
CA LEU A 692 -28.79 14.01 21.05
C LEU A 692 -27.86 15.05 21.70
N GLY A 693 -26.83 14.57 22.40
CA GLY A 693 -25.79 15.42 22.98
C GLY A 693 -25.06 16.11 21.84
N VAL A 694 -24.86 17.42 21.97
CA VAL A 694 -24.36 18.30 20.90
C VAL A 694 -22.88 18.02 20.64
N ALA A 695 -22.55 17.52 19.45
CA ALA A 695 -21.35 17.90 18.71
C ALA A 695 -21.58 19.33 18.22
N ASP A 696 -20.79 20.29 18.71
CA ASP A 696 -20.91 21.68 18.28
C ASP A 696 -19.97 21.92 17.10
N ASN A 697 -20.53 22.12 15.90
CA ASN A 697 -19.88 22.89 14.86
C ASN A 697 -20.83 23.97 14.28
N THR A 698 -21.53 24.72 15.12
CA THR A 698 -22.25 25.94 14.71
C THR A 698 -23.41 25.82 13.68
N ASP A 699 -23.85 24.63 13.24
CA ASP A 699 -24.83 24.50 12.13
C ASP A 699 -26.24 23.92 12.46
N GLY A 700 -26.48 23.44 13.68
CA GLY A 700 -27.83 23.14 14.17
C GLY A 700 -28.42 21.78 13.77
N THR A 701 -27.61 20.76 13.49
CA THR A 701 -28.04 19.34 13.58
C THR A 701 -27.45 18.65 14.81
N SER A 702 -27.92 17.44 15.13
CA SER A 702 -27.71 16.81 16.44
C SER A 702 -27.00 15.47 16.32
N ASP A 703 -25.68 15.51 16.26
CA ASP A 703 -24.81 14.33 16.37
C ASP A 703 -23.95 14.45 17.64
N VAL A 704 -23.37 13.34 18.12
CA VAL A 704 -22.57 13.22 19.36
C VAL A 704 -21.08 13.10 18.99
N GLY A 705 -20.16 13.85 19.59
CA GLY A 705 -18.71 13.76 19.31
C GLY A 705 -18.05 15.09 18.90
N GLN A 706 -16.82 15.04 18.38
CA GLN A 706 -16.07 16.17 17.79
C GLN A 706 -16.28 16.24 16.25
N GLY A 707 -15.92 17.36 15.64
CA GLY A 707 -15.89 17.48 14.17
C GLY A 707 -14.54 17.04 13.58
N LEU A 708 -14.39 17.05 12.26
CA LEU A 708 -13.11 16.73 11.61
C LEU A 708 -12.04 17.81 11.81
N GLY A 709 -12.43 19.09 12.00
CA GLY A 709 -11.48 20.21 12.06
C GLY A 709 -10.43 20.14 10.95
N ILE A 710 -9.15 20.07 11.33
CA ILE A 710 -8.00 19.91 10.42
C ILE A 710 -7.31 18.54 10.49
N SER A 711 -7.83 17.57 11.26
CA SER A 711 -7.15 16.29 11.55
C SER A 711 -6.86 15.40 10.34
N GLN A 712 -7.47 15.67 9.18
CA GLN A 712 -7.25 14.92 7.95
C GLN A 712 -6.42 15.69 6.92
N ASN A 713 -5.58 16.63 7.36
CA ASN A 713 -4.83 17.51 6.49
C ASN A 713 -3.38 17.70 6.93
N ALA A 714 -2.52 16.80 6.45
CA ALA A 714 -1.09 16.72 6.72
C ALA A 714 -0.26 17.99 6.42
N SER A 715 -0.88 19.04 5.87
CA SER A 715 -0.26 20.34 5.63
C SER A 715 -0.44 21.32 6.80
N PHE A 716 -1.29 21.01 7.78
CA PHE A 716 -1.58 21.88 8.92
C PHE A 716 -1.50 21.08 10.21
N ASN A 717 -0.68 21.58 11.14
CA ASN A 717 -0.47 20.97 12.44
C ASN A 717 -1.15 21.78 13.52
N GLY A 718 -2.29 21.31 14.02
CA GLY A 718 -3.08 21.99 15.07
C GLY A 718 -2.45 21.97 16.46
N CYS A 719 -1.24 21.43 16.60
CA CYS A 719 -0.48 21.46 17.84
C CYS A 719 0.42 22.70 17.96
N THR A 720 0.47 23.58 16.94
CA THR A 720 1.20 24.86 17.01
C THR A 720 0.30 25.93 17.61
N ASP A 721 0.75 26.48 18.74
CA ASP A 721 0.11 27.51 19.55
C ASP A 721 1.27 28.41 20.03
N SER A 722 1.57 29.41 19.20
CA SER A 722 2.77 30.26 19.28
C SER A 722 2.82 31.06 20.58
N ASP A 723 1.66 31.46 21.05
CA ASP A 723 1.48 32.35 22.19
C ASP A 723 1.11 31.60 23.49
N GLN A 724 0.81 30.31 23.37
CA GLN A 724 0.49 29.37 24.45
C GLN A 724 -0.75 29.73 25.24
N ASP A 725 -1.70 30.43 24.63
CA ASP A 725 -2.97 30.67 25.27
C ASP A 725 -3.82 29.40 25.24
N GLY A 726 -3.73 28.55 24.22
CA GLY A 726 -4.52 27.32 24.06
C GLY A 726 -5.43 27.31 22.83
N ILE A 727 -5.36 28.33 21.97
CA ILE A 727 -5.97 28.39 20.65
C ILE A 727 -4.84 28.22 19.60
N PRO A 728 -4.91 27.25 18.69
CA PRO A 728 -3.87 27.07 17.67
C PRO A 728 -3.81 28.26 16.70
N ASP A 729 -2.61 28.63 16.21
CA ASP A 729 -2.38 29.75 15.28
C ASP A 729 -3.27 29.68 14.02
N ALA A 730 -3.68 28.48 13.60
CA ALA A 730 -4.58 28.30 12.45
C ALA A 730 -6.00 28.87 12.69
N ASP A 731 -6.41 28.96 13.96
CA ASP A 731 -7.72 29.40 14.42
C ASP A 731 -7.68 30.68 15.29
N ASP A 732 -6.49 31.14 15.65
CA ASP A 732 -6.24 32.39 16.37
C ASP A 732 -6.38 33.63 15.44
N LEU A 733 -6.68 34.80 16.00
CA LEU A 733 -6.79 36.09 15.30
C LEU A 733 -5.69 37.09 15.71
N ASP A 734 -4.85 36.72 16.66
CA ASP A 734 -3.77 37.47 17.32
C ASP A 734 -2.72 36.45 17.79
N ASP A 735 -1.97 35.89 16.84
CA ASP A 735 -1.14 34.67 17.01
C ASP A 735 0.03 34.84 18.02
N ASP A 736 0.30 36.04 18.52
CA ASP A 736 1.29 36.31 19.58
C ASP A 736 0.69 36.90 20.88
N ASN A 737 -0.62 37.16 20.88
CA ASN A 737 -1.41 37.68 21.99
C ASN A 737 -0.89 39.01 22.54
N ASP A 738 -0.36 39.87 21.68
CA ASP A 738 0.07 41.23 22.02
C ASP A 738 -1.12 42.24 22.03
N GLY A 739 -2.26 41.83 21.48
CA GLY A 739 -3.51 42.59 21.45
C GLY A 739 -3.75 43.40 20.18
N ILE A 740 -2.87 43.31 19.19
CA ILE A 740 -3.04 43.78 17.83
C ILE A 740 -3.41 42.55 16.97
N LEU A 741 -4.47 42.64 16.17
CA LEU A 741 -4.85 41.50 15.33
C LEU A 741 -3.80 41.29 14.23
N ASP A 742 -3.58 40.04 13.79
CA ASP A 742 -2.70 39.79 12.63
C ASP A 742 -3.18 40.63 11.44
N SER A 743 -4.52 40.74 11.27
CA SER A 743 -5.22 41.56 10.24
C SER A 743 -4.80 43.02 10.18
N VAL A 744 -4.33 43.56 11.30
CA VAL A 744 -3.93 44.95 11.50
C VAL A 744 -2.42 45.12 11.34
N GLU A 745 -1.63 44.19 11.86
CA GLU A 745 -0.16 44.20 11.79
C GLU A 745 0.32 43.90 10.37
N CYS A 746 -0.42 43.03 9.71
CA CYS A 746 -0.08 42.46 8.42
C CYS A 746 -1.23 42.63 7.44
N PRO A 747 -1.64 43.86 7.09
CA PRO A 747 -2.80 44.09 6.24
C PRO A 747 -2.57 43.46 4.86
N GLY A 748 -3.55 42.69 4.42
CA GLY A 748 -3.45 41.92 3.18
C GLY A 748 -3.13 42.79 1.96
N VAL A 749 -2.02 42.49 1.27
CA VAL A 749 -1.59 43.15 0.04
C VAL A 749 -2.16 42.39 -1.15
N ASN A 750 -2.83 43.07 -2.08
CA ASN A 750 -3.34 42.41 -3.27
C ASN A 750 -2.17 41.99 -4.20
N THR A 751 -1.90 40.70 -4.30
CA THR A 751 -0.87 40.16 -5.22
C THR A 751 -1.31 40.23 -6.68
N VAL A 752 -2.63 40.36 -6.93
CA VAL A 752 -3.18 40.50 -8.29
C VAL A 752 -3.00 41.92 -8.81
N VAL A 753 -2.24 42.06 -9.90
CA VAL A 753 -2.00 43.34 -10.56
C VAL A 753 -3.06 43.58 -11.65
N ASN A 754 -3.68 44.76 -11.67
CA ASN A 754 -4.75 45.11 -12.62
C ASN A 754 -5.95 44.13 -12.58
N GLY A 755 -6.36 43.74 -11.37
CA GLY A 755 -7.54 42.89 -11.18
C GLY A 755 -8.87 43.55 -11.53
N THR A 756 -8.92 44.89 -11.58
CA THR A 756 -10.09 45.69 -12.03
C THR A 756 -10.14 45.88 -13.55
N PHE A 757 -9.12 45.41 -14.28
CA PHE A 757 -9.02 45.49 -15.73
C PHE A 757 -9.22 46.90 -16.35
N ASP A 758 -8.90 47.96 -15.61
CA ASP A 758 -8.98 49.34 -16.09
C ASP A 758 -7.88 49.70 -17.10
N ILE A 759 -6.78 48.94 -17.10
CA ILE A 759 -5.72 49.02 -18.11
C ILE A 759 -5.75 47.78 -19.01
N GLY A 760 -5.62 47.99 -20.33
CA GLY A 760 -5.63 46.90 -21.31
C GLY A 760 -4.38 46.00 -21.27
N PHE A 761 -4.39 44.87 -21.99
CA PHE A 761 -3.32 43.86 -22.01
C PHE A 761 -1.90 44.37 -22.35
N ASN A 762 -1.76 45.58 -22.90
CA ASN A 762 -0.49 46.14 -23.38
C ASN A 762 0.54 46.46 -22.27
N THR A 763 0.22 46.25 -20.99
CA THR A 763 1.14 46.43 -19.86
C THR A 763 1.83 45.15 -19.42
N GLY A 764 1.49 43.98 -20.00
CA GLY A 764 2.16 42.70 -19.72
C GLY A 764 1.75 41.99 -18.43
N ASN A 765 0.78 42.53 -17.68
CA ASN A 765 0.37 41.98 -16.38
C ASN A 765 -0.56 40.76 -16.49
N TRP A 766 -1.40 40.69 -17.53
CA TRP A 766 -2.28 39.55 -17.81
C TRP A 766 -1.98 38.99 -19.21
N ALA A 767 -1.96 37.68 -19.34
CA ALA A 767 -1.80 36.95 -20.60
C ALA A 767 -3.14 36.33 -21.02
N SER A 768 -3.39 36.25 -22.33
CA SER A 768 -4.55 35.56 -22.91
C SER A 768 -4.10 34.57 -23.97
N SER A 769 -4.62 33.33 -23.93
CA SER A 769 -4.40 32.30 -24.96
C SER A 769 -5.50 32.24 -26.04
N GLY A 770 -6.50 33.12 -25.99
CA GLY A 770 -7.55 33.26 -27.01
C GLY A 770 -8.84 33.89 -26.49
N GLY A 771 -9.50 34.70 -27.33
CA GLY A 771 -10.87 35.23 -27.16
C GLY A 771 -11.13 36.24 -26.04
N TRP A 772 -10.32 36.26 -24.98
CA TRP A 772 -10.44 37.24 -23.91
C TRP A 772 -10.05 38.66 -24.36
N VAL A 773 -10.92 39.63 -24.10
CA VAL A 773 -10.75 41.05 -24.42
C VAL A 773 -10.98 41.87 -23.14
N ILE A 774 -10.04 42.75 -22.81
CA ILE A 774 -10.23 43.76 -21.75
C ILE A 774 -10.82 45.02 -22.39
N SER A 775 -12.01 45.42 -21.97
CA SER A 775 -12.67 46.63 -22.45
C SER A 775 -13.65 47.18 -21.42
N GLY A 776 -13.49 48.44 -21.03
CA GLY A 776 -14.42 49.12 -20.12
C GLY A 776 -14.36 48.63 -18.67
N GLY A 777 -13.17 48.24 -18.19
CA GLY A 777 -12.97 47.76 -16.81
C GLY A 777 -13.43 46.32 -16.58
N VAL A 778 -13.44 45.48 -17.61
CA VAL A 778 -13.82 44.07 -17.49
C VAL A 778 -13.08 43.22 -18.52
N ALA A 779 -12.67 42.00 -18.15
CA ALA A 779 -12.19 41.00 -19.09
C ALA A 779 -13.36 40.10 -19.52
N SER A 780 -13.66 40.05 -20.82
CA SER A 780 -14.78 39.28 -21.36
C SER A 780 -14.32 38.36 -22.47
N ASN A 781 -14.96 37.19 -22.59
CA ASN A 781 -14.75 36.29 -23.71
C ASN A 781 -16.11 35.90 -24.30
N VAL A 782 -16.30 36.28 -25.56
CA VAL A 782 -17.53 36.10 -26.35
C VAL A 782 -17.33 35.14 -27.52
N THR A 783 -16.33 34.26 -27.42
CA THR A 783 -15.95 33.36 -28.51
C THR A 783 -16.79 32.10 -28.49
N ASP A 784 -17.61 31.91 -29.52
CA ASP A 784 -18.33 30.66 -29.76
C ASP A 784 -17.36 29.48 -29.97
N SER A 785 -17.75 28.30 -29.49
CA SER A 785 -16.95 27.06 -29.59
C SER A 785 -15.54 27.18 -28.97
N ALA A 786 -15.40 27.98 -27.90
CA ALA A 786 -14.16 28.12 -27.17
C ALA A 786 -13.73 26.80 -26.52
N VAL A 787 -12.45 26.45 -26.68
CA VAL A 787 -11.81 25.31 -26.02
C VAL A 787 -10.54 25.80 -25.33
N ASN A 788 -10.47 25.65 -24.00
CA ASN A 788 -9.32 26.00 -23.17
C ASN A 788 -8.75 27.41 -23.41
N GLN A 789 -9.64 28.39 -23.57
CA GLN A 789 -9.23 29.78 -23.72
C GLN A 789 -9.00 30.41 -22.35
N THR A 790 -7.74 30.73 -22.04
CA THR A 790 -7.32 31.10 -20.69
C THR A 790 -6.93 32.57 -20.61
N LEU A 791 -7.42 33.26 -19.59
CA LEU A 791 -6.90 34.53 -19.08
C LEU A 791 -6.05 34.22 -17.85
N SER A 792 -4.80 34.67 -17.78
CA SER A 792 -3.90 34.29 -16.68
C SER A 792 -2.91 35.37 -16.25
N GLN A 793 -2.46 35.31 -14.99
CA GLN A 793 -1.40 36.14 -14.43
C GLN A 793 -0.50 35.30 -13.52
N THR A 794 0.81 35.55 -13.57
CA THR A 794 1.75 35.00 -12.58
C THR A 794 1.72 35.86 -11.33
N LEU A 795 1.46 35.24 -10.19
CA LEU A 795 1.44 35.84 -8.86
C LEU A 795 2.72 35.47 -8.10
N THR A 796 3.05 36.25 -7.08
CA THR A 796 4.21 36.05 -6.18
C THR A 796 3.79 36.16 -4.72
N ASN A 797 4.62 35.65 -3.82
CA ASN A 797 4.44 35.67 -2.36
C ASN A 797 3.16 34.93 -1.89
N LEU A 798 2.72 33.91 -2.63
CA LEU A 798 1.57 33.09 -2.23
C LEU A 798 1.87 32.15 -1.06
N ASP A 799 3.15 31.91 -0.77
CA ASP A 799 3.65 31.26 0.45
C ASP A 799 3.47 32.13 1.71
N LYS A 800 3.03 33.37 1.54
CA LYS A 800 2.72 34.34 2.60
C LYS A 800 1.21 34.57 2.74
N ALA A 801 0.40 33.61 2.31
CA ALA A 801 -1.05 33.63 2.53
C ALA A 801 -1.36 33.07 3.93
N GLN A 802 -2.24 33.73 4.68
CA GLN A 802 -2.59 33.34 6.06
C GLN A 802 -3.18 31.93 6.09
N GLY A 803 -2.74 31.10 7.03
CA GLY A 803 -3.20 29.72 7.17
C GLY A 803 -3.06 28.88 5.88
N GLY A 804 -2.15 29.24 4.97
CA GLY A 804 -2.00 28.54 3.67
C GLY A 804 -3.19 28.67 2.71
N ILE A 805 -4.13 29.57 2.98
CA ILE A 805 -5.35 29.78 2.18
C ILE A 805 -5.18 31.00 1.27
N VAL A 806 -5.21 30.75 -0.05
CA VAL A 806 -5.31 31.78 -1.08
C VAL A 806 -6.79 32.14 -1.29
N SER A 807 -7.27 33.16 -0.59
CA SER A 807 -8.62 33.71 -0.78
C SER A 807 -8.72 34.54 -2.06
N LEU A 808 -9.22 33.92 -3.13
CA LEU A 808 -9.46 34.55 -4.42
C LEU A 808 -10.87 35.17 -4.44
N THR A 809 -10.93 36.49 -4.36
CA THR A 809 -12.19 37.24 -4.57
C THR A 809 -12.24 37.78 -5.99
N PHE A 810 -13.37 37.59 -6.68
CA PHE A 810 -13.55 38.10 -8.03
C PHE A 810 -15.04 38.20 -8.40
N THR A 811 -15.31 39.00 -9.41
CA THR A 811 -16.63 39.20 -9.99
C THR A 811 -16.74 38.42 -11.28
N VAL A 812 -17.68 37.49 -11.35
CA VAL A 812 -17.98 36.74 -12.57
C VAL A 812 -19.27 37.24 -13.18
N GLY A 813 -19.25 37.47 -14.48
CA GLY A 813 -20.44 37.75 -15.27
C GLY A 813 -20.77 36.61 -16.22
N ALA A 814 -22.06 36.27 -16.33
CA ALA A 814 -22.55 35.26 -17.26
C ALA A 814 -23.61 35.83 -18.22
N GLN A 815 -23.47 35.54 -19.51
CA GLN A 815 -24.41 35.96 -20.55
C GLN A 815 -24.80 34.77 -21.45
N ASP A 816 -26.09 34.70 -21.81
CA ASP A 816 -26.58 33.82 -22.88
C ASP A 816 -26.18 34.45 -24.23
N GLY A 817 -25.23 33.83 -24.93
CA GLY A 817 -24.69 34.39 -26.18
C GLY A 817 -25.72 34.36 -27.30
N ASN A 818 -25.50 35.11 -28.38
CA ASN A 818 -26.46 35.51 -29.44
C ASN A 818 -27.61 34.52 -29.79
N ASN A 819 -28.61 34.42 -28.91
CA ASN A 819 -29.86 33.66 -29.05
C ASN A 819 -29.74 32.13 -29.29
N ALA A 820 -28.77 31.44 -28.69
CA ALA A 820 -28.69 29.98 -28.77
C ALA A 820 -29.36 29.31 -27.56
N SER A 821 -30.69 29.22 -27.56
CA SER A 821 -31.45 28.50 -26.53
C SER A 821 -30.90 27.07 -26.32
N GLY A 822 -30.48 26.75 -25.10
CA GLY A 822 -30.05 25.40 -24.71
C GLY A 822 -28.55 25.11 -24.86
N SER A 823 -27.70 26.13 -24.90
CA SER A 823 -26.24 25.99 -24.91
C SER A 823 -25.66 25.93 -23.50
N SER A 824 -24.39 25.53 -23.38
CA SER A 824 -23.65 25.53 -22.12
C SER A 824 -22.21 26.04 -22.33
N ALA A 825 -21.64 26.59 -21.27
CA ALA A 825 -20.28 27.03 -21.10
C ALA A 825 -19.83 26.77 -19.67
N SER A 826 -18.53 26.56 -19.51
CA SER A 826 -17.86 26.44 -18.24
C SER A 826 -16.70 27.42 -18.12
N LEU A 827 -16.43 27.82 -16.87
CA LEU A 827 -15.28 28.63 -16.50
C LEU A 827 -14.54 27.91 -15.38
N ASP A 828 -13.37 27.36 -15.70
CA ASP A 828 -12.47 26.79 -14.71
C ASP A 828 -11.63 27.91 -14.08
N ILE A 829 -11.46 27.83 -12.77
CA ILE A 829 -10.56 28.68 -11.98
C ILE A 829 -9.37 27.81 -11.60
N LEU A 830 -8.19 28.23 -12.02
CA LEU A 830 -6.95 27.48 -11.88
C LEU A 830 -5.92 28.26 -11.10
N LEU A 831 -5.15 27.55 -10.28
CA LEU A 831 -3.90 28.05 -9.70
C LEU A 831 -2.80 27.03 -9.97
N ASN A 832 -1.71 27.50 -10.59
CA ASN A 832 -0.59 26.68 -11.04
C ASN A 832 -0.98 25.47 -11.94
N GLY A 833 -2.07 25.60 -12.70
CA GLY A 833 -2.57 24.55 -13.60
C GLY A 833 -3.51 23.52 -12.96
N VAL A 834 -3.73 23.58 -11.65
CA VAL A 834 -4.74 22.79 -10.91
C VAL A 834 -6.08 23.52 -10.93
N VAL A 835 -7.19 22.82 -11.16
CA VAL A 835 -8.56 23.40 -11.17
C VAL A 835 -9.14 23.33 -9.76
N TYR A 836 -9.50 24.47 -9.18
CA TYR A 836 -10.09 24.53 -7.82
C TYR A 836 -11.60 24.77 -7.83
N ALA A 837 -12.12 25.32 -8.91
CA ALA A 837 -13.56 25.37 -9.13
C ALA A 837 -13.89 25.45 -10.62
N THR A 838 -15.05 24.90 -10.99
CA THR A 838 -15.63 25.08 -12.32
C THR A 838 -17.04 25.66 -12.18
N LEU A 839 -17.27 26.85 -12.74
CA LEU A 839 -18.62 27.35 -12.95
C LEU A 839 -19.21 26.75 -14.21
N ASN A 840 -20.51 26.43 -14.17
CA ASN A 840 -21.25 25.92 -15.31
C ASN A 840 -22.57 26.67 -15.44
N ASN A 841 -23.00 26.94 -16.67
CA ASN A 841 -24.38 27.34 -16.93
C ASN A 841 -25.20 26.15 -17.49
N SER A 842 -26.46 26.05 -17.05
CA SER A 842 -27.41 25.04 -17.50
C SER A 842 -28.17 25.47 -18.75
N THR A 843 -28.64 24.48 -19.53
CA THR A 843 -29.39 24.65 -20.78
C THR A 843 -30.82 25.22 -20.60
N VAL A 844 -31.28 25.42 -19.36
CA VAL A 844 -32.66 25.81 -19.04
C VAL A 844 -32.85 27.33 -19.03
N ARG A 845 -33.74 27.82 -19.91
CA ARG A 845 -34.00 29.24 -20.18
C ARG A 845 -35.22 29.80 -19.43
N ALA A 846 -35.31 29.58 -18.12
CA ALA A 846 -36.41 30.09 -17.31
C ALA A 846 -36.00 31.41 -16.62
N LEU A 847 -36.65 32.52 -16.97
CA LEU A 847 -36.44 33.82 -16.31
C LEU A 847 -36.67 33.68 -14.80
N GLY A 848 -35.70 34.12 -14.00
CA GLY A 848 -35.73 33.99 -12.53
C GLY A 848 -35.36 32.59 -12.02
N THR A 849 -34.84 31.71 -12.86
CA THR A 849 -34.23 30.44 -12.43
C THR A 849 -32.72 30.59 -12.42
N ASN A 850 -32.11 30.34 -11.26
CA ASN A 850 -30.67 30.31 -11.12
C ASN A 850 -30.13 29.13 -11.93
N ASN A 851 -29.37 29.41 -12.99
CA ASN A 851 -28.83 28.42 -13.92
C ASN A 851 -27.30 28.37 -13.91
N ILE A 852 -26.64 29.26 -13.15
CA ILE A 852 -25.21 29.18 -12.87
C ILE A 852 -24.99 28.43 -11.56
N THR A 853 -24.20 27.36 -11.63
CA THR A 853 -23.74 26.59 -10.47
C THR A 853 -22.22 26.54 -10.45
N ILE A 854 -21.64 26.33 -9.27
CA ILE A 854 -20.20 26.11 -9.08
C ILE A 854 -19.98 24.70 -8.52
N ASN A 855 -18.94 24.03 -9.01
CA ASN A 855 -18.42 22.81 -8.41
C ASN A 855 -17.02 23.10 -7.91
N THR A 856 -16.79 23.08 -6.60
CA THR A 856 -15.46 23.21 -6.01
C THR A 856 -14.71 21.88 -6.04
N GLN A 857 -13.38 21.94 -6.04
CA GLN A 857 -12.46 20.81 -6.18
C GLN A 857 -11.21 21.08 -5.32
N ASN A 858 -10.46 20.02 -4.96
CA ASN A 858 -9.19 20.13 -4.22
C ASN A 858 -9.32 20.95 -2.92
N GLY A 859 -10.36 20.65 -2.13
CA GLY A 859 -10.61 21.26 -0.83
C GLY A 859 -11.17 22.69 -0.86
N ALA A 860 -11.25 23.36 -2.02
CA ALA A 860 -11.67 24.75 -2.06
C ALA A 860 -13.10 24.98 -1.56
N THR A 861 -13.31 26.03 -0.76
CA THR A 861 -14.62 26.46 -0.27
C THR A 861 -15.03 27.78 -0.93
N THR A 862 -16.31 28.12 -0.90
CA THR A 862 -16.79 29.31 -1.61
C THR A 862 -18.03 29.95 -1.01
N THR A 863 -18.11 31.28 -1.09
CA THR A 863 -19.30 32.07 -0.73
C THR A 863 -20.31 32.20 -1.88
N PHE A 864 -20.12 31.43 -2.96
CA PHE A 864 -20.91 31.52 -4.18
C PHE A 864 -22.40 31.26 -3.93
N VAL A 865 -23.23 32.15 -4.46
CA VAL A 865 -24.69 31.97 -4.53
C VAL A 865 -25.09 31.83 -5.99
N SER A 866 -25.88 30.80 -6.29
CA SER A 866 -26.35 30.55 -7.65
C SER A 866 -27.19 31.73 -8.17
N TYR A 867 -26.97 32.12 -9.42
CA TYR A 867 -27.67 33.22 -10.09
C TYR A 867 -27.99 32.87 -11.55
N SER A 868 -28.67 33.77 -12.27
CA SER A 868 -29.10 33.53 -13.65
C SER A 868 -28.25 34.28 -14.67
N THR A 869 -27.94 33.66 -15.80
CA THR A 869 -27.37 34.33 -16.99
C THR A 869 -28.19 35.55 -17.43
N PHE A 870 -27.53 36.59 -17.95
CA PHE A 870 -28.24 37.71 -18.57
C PHE A 870 -28.86 37.29 -19.91
N PRO A 871 -30.14 37.62 -20.19
CA PRO A 871 -30.88 37.03 -21.30
C PRO A 871 -30.58 37.61 -22.71
N GLN A 872 -29.99 38.82 -22.83
CA GLN A 872 -29.49 39.38 -24.10
C GLN A 872 -28.69 40.69 -23.91
N SER A 873 -27.46 40.76 -24.44
CA SER A 873 -26.48 41.89 -24.39
C SER A 873 -26.22 42.45 -22.98
N GLY A 874 -25.14 41.97 -22.34
CA GLY A 874 -24.71 42.37 -21.01
C GLY A 874 -24.47 41.15 -20.12
N TYR A 875 -23.85 41.35 -18.96
CA TYR A 875 -23.58 40.28 -18.01
C TYR A 875 -24.41 40.45 -16.74
N ASN A 876 -24.94 39.35 -16.21
CA ASN A 876 -25.42 39.30 -14.84
C ASN A 876 -24.20 38.94 -14.00
N VAL A 877 -23.83 39.79 -13.05
CA VAL A 877 -22.56 39.68 -12.32
C VAL A 877 -22.79 39.28 -10.87
N GLN A 878 -21.92 38.44 -10.36
CA GLN A 878 -21.87 38.02 -8.97
C GLN A 878 -20.42 38.11 -8.49
N THR A 879 -20.20 38.77 -7.36
CA THR A 879 -18.92 38.72 -6.65
C THR A 879 -18.99 37.65 -5.58
N PHE A 880 -17.96 36.83 -5.50
CA PHE A 880 -17.81 35.81 -4.46
C PHE A 880 -16.34 35.53 -4.20
N THR A 881 -16.07 34.85 -3.10
CA THR A 881 -14.75 34.40 -2.71
C THR A 881 -14.64 32.89 -2.91
N LEU A 882 -13.49 32.47 -3.44
CA LEU A 882 -13.06 31.09 -3.50
C LEU A 882 -11.81 30.98 -2.62
N ASP A 883 -11.91 30.24 -1.53
CA ASP A 883 -10.79 29.98 -0.64
C ASP A 883 -10.06 28.74 -1.14
N ILE A 884 -8.81 28.95 -1.58
CA ILE A 884 -7.96 27.91 -2.18
C ILE A 884 -6.88 27.52 -1.18
N PHE A 885 -6.95 26.32 -0.63
CA PHE A 885 -5.87 25.75 0.17
C PHE A 885 -4.67 25.46 -0.75
N TYR A 886 -3.59 26.25 -0.62
CA TYR A 886 -2.49 26.28 -1.59
C TYR A 886 -1.14 25.96 -0.93
N SER A 887 -0.64 24.74 -1.17
CA SER A 887 0.69 24.27 -0.74
C SER A 887 1.77 24.36 -1.84
N GLY A 888 1.48 25.08 -2.93
CA GLY A 888 2.40 25.21 -4.06
C GLY A 888 3.50 26.26 -3.84
N PRO A 889 4.39 26.46 -4.84
CA PRO A 889 5.48 27.44 -4.71
C PRO A 889 4.96 28.86 -4.50
N ALA A 890 5.78 29.69 -3.85
CA ALA A 890 5.61 31.13 -3.65
C ALA A 890 5.15 31.91 -4.90
N SER A 891 5.51 31.42 -6.10
CA SER A 891 5.05 31.97 -7.37
C SER A 891 4.23 30.96 -8.16
N ALA A 892 3.02 31.37 -8.55
CA ALA A 892 2.04 30.52 -9.24
C ALA A 892 1.32 31.27 -10.36
N VAL A 893 0.71 30.54 -11.29
CA VAL A 893 -0.12 31.15 -12.35
C VAL A 893 -1.60 31.01 -12.00
N LEU A 894 -2.27 32.13 -11.71
CA LEU A 894 -3.73 32.22 -11.64
C LEU A 894 -4.29 32.20 -13.06
N GLY A 895 -5.33 31.41 -13.31
CA GLY A 895 -5.97 31.28 -14.62
C GLY A 895 -7.48 31.16 -14.55
N PHE A 896 -8.16 31.83 -15.48
CA PHE A 896 -9.58 31.66 -15.77
C PHE A 896 -9.71 31.05 -17.16
N ARG A 897 -10.13 29.78 -17.24
CA ARG A 897 -10.16 29.02 -18.49
C ARG A 897 -11.59 28.73 -18.91
N MET A 898 -11.97 29.28 -20.05
CA MET A 898 -13.31 29.13 -20.61
C MET A 898 -13.36 27.98 -21.61
N ASN A 899 -14.43 27.19 -21.51
CA ASN A 899 -14.91 26.27 -22.53
C ASN A 899 -16.36 26.61 -22.84
N SER A 900 -16.72 26.85 -24.10
CA SER A 900 -18.08 27.28 -24.44
C SER A 900 -18.55 26.72 -25.75
N ALA A 901 -19.84 26.37 -25.82
CA ALA A 901 -20.52 26.19 -27.10
C ALA A 901 -20.89 27.56 -27.71
N PHE A 902 -21.70 28.35 -27.00
CA PHE A 902 -22.21 29.65 -27.48
C PHE A 902 -22.48 30.67 -26.36
N ASP A 903 -22.17 30.36 -25.09
CA ASP A 903 -22.42 31.26 -23.95
C ASP A 903 -21.15 31.94 -23.49
N ASP A 904 -21.29 33.13 -22.90
CA ASP A 904 -20.17 34.05 -22.68
C ASP A 904 -19.89 34.28 -21.19
N TRP A 905 -18.61 34.46 -20.85
CA TRP A 905 -18.17 34.78 -19.49
C TRP A 905 -17.43 36.11 -19.45
N SER A 906 -17.56 36.81 -18.33
CA SER A 906 -16.72 37.95 -17.97
C SER A 906 -16.14 37.77 -16.57
N VAL A 907 -14.97 38.36 -16.35
CA VAL A 907 -14.25 38.38 -15.08
C VAL A 907 -13.83 39.82 -14.79
N ASP A 908 -14.05 40.26 -13.56
CA ASP A 908 -13.71 41.59 -13.06
C ASP A 908 -13.34 41.55 -11.56
N ASN A 909 -12.73 42.62 -11.04
CA ASN A 909 -12.38 42.83 -9.63
C ASN A 909 -11.67 41.64 -8.98
N VAL A 910 -10.67 41.09 -9.67
CA VAL A 910 -9.88 39.94 -9.18
C VAL A 910 -8.89 40.40 -8.11
N SER A 911 -8.93 39.79 -6.94
CA SER A 911 -8.01 40.09 -5.84
C SER A 911 -7.67 38.85 -5.02
N ILE A 912 -6.40 38.75 -4.64
CA ILE A 912 -5.88 37.81 -3.65
C ILE A 912 -5.06 38.64 -2.67
N LEU A 913 -5.43 38.66 -1.41
CA LEU A 913 -4.72 39.39 -0.37
C LEU A 913 -3.74 38.46 0.35
N ILE A 914 -2.49 38.88 0.56
CA ILE A 914 -1.44 38.12 1.25
C ILE A 914 -0.77 38.97 2.36
N ARG A 915 -0.25 38.32 3.40
CA ARG A 915 0.35 38.94 4.59
C ARG A 915 1.86 38.76 4.57
N ALA A 916 2.60 39.75 4.07
CA ALA A 916 4.05 39.69 3.90
C ALA A 916 4.75 40.85 4.64
N CYS A 917 4.43 40.95 5.93
CA CYS A 917 4.94 41.91 6.91
C CYS A 917 6.13 41.29 7.68
N ASP A 918 7.18 42.07 7.89
CA ASP A 918 8.38 41.77 8.69
C ASP A 918 9.15 43.10 8.74
N THR A 919 8.80 43.94 9.71
CA THR A 919 9.16 45.36 9.72
C THR A 919 10.66 45.54 9.99
N ASP A 920 11.24 44.74 10.87
CA ASP A 920 12.66 44.83 11.25
C ASP A 920 13.59 43.87 10.46
N ASN A 921 13.01 42.92 9.70
CA ASN A 921 13.68 41.89 8.89
C ASN A 921 14.48 40.86 9.71
N ASP A 922 14.05 40.54 10.93
CA ASP A 922 14.66 39.49 11.74
C ASP A 922 14.20 38.07 11.34
N GLY A 923 13.14 37.98 10.54
CA GLY A 923 12.58 36.75 9.99
C GLY A 923 11.38 36.21 10.76
N ILE A 924 10.93 36.90 11.80
CA ILE A 924 9.65 36.69 12.48
C ILE A 924 8.63 37.63 11.83
N PRO A 925 7.51 37.13 11.30
CA PRO A 925 6.41 37.97 10.83
C PRO A 925 5.87 38.86 11.96
N ASN A 926 5.44 40.08 11.66
CA ASN A 926 4.95 41.01 12.69
C ASN A 926 3.77 40.44 13.50
N ASP A 927 2.93 39.61 12.89
CA ASP A 927 1.83 38.90 13.56
C ASP A 927 2.29 37.77 14.51
N LEU A 928 3.60 37.55 14.62
CA LEU A 928 4.24 36.62 15.54
C LEU A 928 5.37 37.30 16.36
N ASP A 929 5.54 38.62 16.21
CA ASP A 929 6.66 39.37 16.76
C ASP A 929 6.22 40.41 17.79
N LEU A 930 6.58 40.15 19.05
CA LEU A 930 6.23 40.99 20.20
C LEU A 930 6.93 42.37 20.25
N ASP A 931 7.84 42.66 19.32
CA ASP A 931 8.59 43.94 19.13
C ASP A 931 8.91 44.11 17.63
N SER A 932 7.86 44.22 16.78
CA SER A 932 7.92 44.16 15.32
C SER A 932 8.92 45.11 14.65
N ASP A 933 9.25 46.25 15.28
CA ASP A 933 10.23 47.20 14.75
C ASP A 933 11.61 47.14 15.41
N GLY A 934 11.77 46.29 16.42
CA GLY A 934 13.01 45.96 17.10
C GLY A 934 13.61 47.11 17.91
N ASP A 935 12.80 48.08 18.36
CA ASP A 935 13.28 49.24 19.12
C ASP A 935 13.40 48.99 20.63
N GLY A 936 12.88 47.85 21.09
CA GLY A 936 12.94 47.40 22.49
C GLY A 936 11.74 47.84 23.33
N CYS A 937 10.69 48.38 22.70
CA CYS A 937 9.37 48.50 23.31
C CYS A 937 8.44 47.41 22.77
N PRO A 938 7.57 46.81 23.59
CA PRO A 938 6.64 45.80 23.10
C PRO A 938 5.50 46.40 22.31
N ASP A 939 5.11 45.70 21.25
CA ASP A 939 4.02 46.07 20.35
C ASP A 939 2.71 46.27 21.11
N ALA A 940 2.42 45.38 22.06
CA ALA A 940 1.31 45.49 23.00
C ALA A 940 1.21 46.84 23.75
N ILE A 941 2.34 47.50 24.03
CA ILE A 941 2.36 48.83 24.69
C ILE A 941 2.25 49.95 23.66
N GLU A 942 2.87 49.77 22.50
CA GLU A 942 2.89 50.78 21.44
C GLU A 942 1.57 50.86 20.68
N GLY A 943 0.80 49.76 20.64
CA GLY A 943 -0.49 49.67 19.99
C GLY A 943 -1.65 50.36 20.74
N SER A 944 -1.46 50.73 22.02
CA SER A 944 -2.54 51.25 22.87
C SER A 944 -2.12 52.17 24.01
N GLU A 945 -2.94 53.19 24.29
CA GLU A 945 -2.80 54.04 25.50
C GLU A 945 -3.21 53.33 26.82
N SER A 946 -3.76 52.10 26.74
CA SER A 946 -4.35 51.40 27.90
C SER A 946 -3.56 50.20 28.41
N VAL A 947 -2.67 49.63 27.59
CA VAL A 947 -1.77 48.55 28.02
C VAL A 947 -0.60 49.15 28.80
N THR A 948 -0.22 48.52 29.90
CA THR A 948 0.89 48.98 30.74
C THR A 948 1.84 47.83 31.00
N TYR A 949 3.09 48.13 31.37
CA TYR A 949 4.09 47.13 31.78
C TYR A 949 3.64 46.16 32.91
N LYS A 950 2.52 46.42 33.61
CA LYS A 950 1.96 45.50 34.60
C LYS A 950 1.05 44.42 34.01
N MET A 951 0.61 44.62 32.77
CA MET A 951 -0.35 43.77 32.06
C MET A 951 0.33 42.82 31.07
N ILE A 952 1.60 43.09 30.73
CA ILE A 952 2.41 42.25 29.86
C ILE A 952 3.43 41.43 30.64
N ASN A 953 3.91 40.36 30.02
CA ASN A 953 5.07 39.61 30.48
C ASN A 953 6.30 40.53 30.52
N PRO A 954 7.11 40.49 31.60
CA PRO A 954 8.31 41.32 31.67
C PRO A 954 9.23 41.06 30.48
N MET A 955 9.85 42.10 29.91
CA MET A 955 10.84 41.95 28.83
C MET A 955 12.08 41.12 29.19
N THR A 956 12.21 40.71 30.45
CA THR A 956 13.24 39.78 30.92
C THR A 956 12.72 38.36 31.14
N ALA A 957 11.46 38.08 30.80
CA ALA A 957 10.87 36.77 30.89
C ALA A 957 11.61 35.80 29.95
N THR A 958 11.66 34.53 30.35
CA THR A 958 12.30 33.48 29.56
C THR A 958 11.39 32.92 28.47
N SER A 959 10.12 33.30 28.49
CA SER A 959 9.06 32.90 27.55
C SER A 959 8.15 34.10 27.33
N ASN A 960 7.81 34.37 26.07
CA ASN A 960 6.89 35.39 25.56
C ASN A 960 7.07 36.79 26.20
N PRO A 961 8.27 37.40 26.14
CA PRO A 961 8.52 38.73 26.69
C PRO A 961 7.83 39.81 25.85
N GLY A 962 6.88 40.56 26.42
CA GLY A 962 6.14 41.60 25.69
C GLY A 962 4.66 41.28 25.51
N GLN A 963 4.32 39.99 25.45
CA GLN A 963 2.96 39.46 25.33
C GLN A 963 2.04 39.89 26.48
N ILE A 964 0.74 40.12 26.20
CA ILE A 964 -0.27 40.33 27.24
C ILE A 964 -0.53 39.03 27.99
N GLY A 965 -0.49 39.06 29.32
CA GLY A 965 -0.67 37.85 30.12
C GLY A 965 -2.13 37.34 30.12
N VAL A 966 -2.49 36.46 29.17
CA VAL A 966 -3.83 35.85 29.01
C VAL A 966 -3.88 34.36 29.42
N LEU A 967 -5.09 33.79 29.40
CA LEU A 967 -5.46 32.39 29.59
C LEU A 967 -6.28 31.99 28.34
N ALA A 968 -6.28 30.70 27.95
CA ALA A 968 -6.99 30.04 26.82
C ALA A 968 -8.39 30.48 26.37
N ASN A 969 -9.05 31.31 27.15
CA ASN A 969 -10.34 31.88 26.82
C ASN A 969 -10.26 33.40 26.63
N GLY A 970 -9.07 33.92 26.32
CA GLY A 970 -8.74 35.35 26.23
C GLY A 970 -8.75 36.10 27.57
N THR A 971 -8.81 35.43 28.74
CA THR A 971 -8.91 36.12 30.06
C THR A 971 -7.55 36.34 30.73
N THR A 972 -7.28 37.52 31.29
CA THR A 972 -5.94 37.83 31.84
C THR A 972 -5.56 37.04 33.10
N ALA A 973 -4.33 36.51 33.15
CA ALA A 973 -3.79 35.74 34.27
C ALA A 973 -3.21 36.65 35.40
N GLY A 974 -4.06 37.40 36.11
CA GLY A 974 -3.62 38.14 37.30
C GLY A 974 -4.35 39.47 37.58
N THR A 975 -4.19 39.99 38.80
CA THR A 975 -4.79 41.26 39.25
C THR A 975 -4.10 42.48 38.63
N PRO A 976 -4.83 43.56 38.24
CA PRO A 976 -6.12 44.02 38.79
C PRO A 976 -7.39 43.34 38.24
N VAL A 977 -8.42 43.28 39.09
CA VAL A 977 -9.72 42.61 38.86
C VAL A 977 -10.70 43.48 38.02
N GLN A 978 -10.35 43.88 36.81
CA GLN A 978 -11.35 44.50 35.93
C GLN A 978 -11.28 43.95 34.51
N VAL A 979 -12.45 43.43 34.10
CA VAL A 979 -12.89 43.04 32.75
C VAL A 979 -12.65 41.57 32.37
N ILE A 980 -13.64 40.72 32.69
CA ILE A 980 -13.79 39.35 32.17
C ILE A 980 -14.94 39.37 31.14
N SER A 981 -14.71 38.79 29.97
CA SER A 981 -15.63 38.52 28.87
C SER A 981 -15.77 37.01 28.77
N THR A 982 -16.90 36.58 28.27
CA THR A 982 -17.29 35.18 28.18
C THR A 982 -17.75 34.85 26.75
N PHE A 983 -17.18 35.52 25.74
CA PHE A 983 -17.63 35.42 24.34
C PHE A 983 -16.64 34.61 23.50
N ALA A 984 -17.10 33.48 22.96
CA ALA A 984 -16.35 32.56 22.09
C ALA A 984 -15.90 33.18 20.75
N ALA A 985 -16.49 34.30 20.32
CA ALA A 985 -16.18 34.94 19.03
C ALA A 985 -14.90 35.80 19.03
N ALA A 986 -14.14 35.81 20.13
CA ALA A 986 -12.91 36.60 20.23
C ALA A 986 -11.69 35.91 19.60
N ARG A 987 -11.64 34.56 19.58
CA ARG A 987 -10.60 33.71 18.95
C ARG A 987 -9.17 34.24 19.18
N GLY A 988 -8.59 33.96 20.35
CA GLY A 988 -7.22 34.34 20.76
C GLY A 988 -7.07 35.73 21.37
N VAL A 989 -7.65 36.75 20.75
CA VAL A 989 -7.44 38.17 21.10
C VAL A 989 -7.59 38.52 22.61
N PRO A 990 -6.60 39.21 23.24
CA PRO A 990 -6.63 39.69 24.61
C PRO A 990 -7.81 40.60 24.94
N GLN A 991 -8.54 40.20 25.97
CA GLN A 991 -9.83 40.77 26.28
C GLN A 991 -9.79 42.07 27.10
N LEU A 992 -8.59 42.52 27.50
CA LEU A 992 -8.29 43.84 28.09
C LEU A 992 -8.85 45.00 27.24
N LEU A 993 -9.07 44.74 25.95
CA LEU A 993 -9.38 45.69 24.89
C LEU A 993 -10.87 45.67 24.49
N ASN A 994 -11.69 44.80 25.10
CA ASN A 994 -13.10 44.55 24.73
C ASN A 994 -14.06 44.57 25.95
N ASN A 995 -14.06 45.65 26.75
CA ASN A 995 -14.91 45.75 27.94
C ASN A 995 -16.38 46.09 27.63
N GLY A 996 -17.28 45.13 27.85
CA GLY A 996 -18.74 45.32 27.75
C GLY A 996 -19.34 46.39 28.69
N ALA A 997 -18.65 46.86 29.74
CA ALA A 997 -19.15 47.92 30.63
C ALA A 997 -18.87 49.35 30.14
N ASN A 998 -17.98 49.53 29.15
CA ASN A 998 -17.70 50.84 28.51
C ASN A 998 -18.27 50.93 27.09
N ASN A 999 -19.00 49.92 26.62
CA ASN A 999 -19.75 49.97 25.37
C ASN A 999 -20.95 50.92 25.52
N TYR A 1000 -20.75 52.21 25.21
CA TYR A 1000 -21.81 53.22 25.16
C TYR A 1000 -22.70 53.11 23.90
N ASN A 1001 -22.55 52.05 23.08
CA ASN A 1001 -23.14 51.93 21.76
C ASN A 1001 -23.98 50.66 21.54
N ILE A 1002 -24.64 50.15 22.60
CA ILE A 1002 -25.56 49.00 22.54
C ILE A 1002 -26.78 49.24 21.60
N LEU A 1003 -27.01 50.46 21.11
CA LEU A 1003 -28.19 50.79 20.30
C LEU A 1003 -27.92 51.07 18.82
N ASN A 1004 -26.65 51.14 18.36
CA ASN A 1004 -26.34 51.59 17.00
C ASN A 1004 -25.34 50.71 16.22
N ASN A 1005 -24.64 49.78 16.87
CA ASN A 1005 -23.72 48.88 16.18
C ASN A 1005 -24.28 47.44 16.12
N THR A 1006 -24.90 47.09 15.00
CA THR A 1006 -25.41 45.73 14.70
C THR A 1006 -24.35 44.81 14.08
N ASN A 1007 -23.10 45.27 13.96
CA ASN A 1007 -22.04 44.62 13.21
C ASN A 1007 -20.95 44.25 14.21
N ASN A 1008 -21.17 43.13 14.90
CA ASN A 1008 -20.24 42.56 15.87
C ASN A 1008 -18.96 42.02 15.20
N THR A 1009 -18.20 42.87 14.51
CA THR A 1009 -16.85 42.53 14.03
C THR A 1009 -15.89 42.65 15.19
N ALA A 1010 -15.38 41.50 15.63
CA ALA A 1010 -14.39 41.32 16.67
C ALA A 1010 -13.18 42.25 16.50
N GLY A 1011 -12.70 42.84 17.61
CA GLY A 1011 -11.37 43.47 17.69
C GLY A 1011 -11.11 44.80 16.95
N VAL A 1012 -12.02 45.30 16.11
CA VAL A 1012 -11.74 46.52 15.30
C VAL A 1012 -11.81 47.82 16.10
N VAL A 1013 -10.78 48.69 15.95
CA VAL A 1013 -10.71 50.06 16.50
C VAL A 1013 -11.85 50.96 16.00
N ASP A 1014 -12.64 51.56 16.91
CA ASP A 1014 -13.59 52.65 16.60
C ASP A 1014 -13.08 54.00 17.16
N ASN A 1015 -12.72 54.94 16.27
CA ASN A 1015 -12.30 56.30 16.65
C ASN A 1015 -13.31 57.41 16.34
N THR A 1016 -14.55 57.07 15.95
CA THR A 1016 -15.43 58.06 15.29
C THR A 1016 -15.99 59.16 16.19
N ASP A 1017 -15.81 59.11 17.51
CA ASP A 1017 -16.37 60.10 18.45
C ASP A 1017 -15.38 60.84 19.36
N GLY A 1018 -14.09 60.53 19.30
CA GLY A 1018 -13.04 61.22 20.06
C GLY A 1018 -13.07 60.95 21.58
N SER A 1019 -13.59 59.80 22.02
CA SER A 1019 -13.46 59.28 23.38
C SER A 1019 -12.87 57.86 23.41
N ALA A 1020 -12.39 57.44 24.59
CA ALA A 1020 -11.51 56.27 24.82
C ALA A 1020 -11.89 55.00 24.04
N ASP A 1021 -10.87 54.40 23.42
CA ASP A 1021 -10.93 53.39 22.36
C ASP A 1021 -11.35 51.98 22.83
N VAL A 1022 -11.85 51.17 21.89
CA VAL A 1022 -12.08 49.72 22.00
C VAL A 1022 -11.23 49.04 20.90
N GLY A 1023 -10.37 48.06 21.24
CA GLY A 1023 -9.33 47.46 20.36
C GLY A 1023 -7.97 48.20 20.38
N GLN A 1024 -6.84 47.53 20.02
CA GLN A 1024 -5.55 48.20 19.74
C GLN A 1024 -5.40 48.52 18.25
N GLY A 1025 -4.70 49.61 17.94
CA GLY A 1025 -4.25 49.89 16.58
C GLY A 1025 -2.74 49.69 16.47
N ILE A 1026 -2.18 49.86 15.28
CA ILE A 1026 -0.75 49.69 15.02
C ILE A 1026 0.18 50.72 15.71
N GLY A 1027 -0.39 51.74 16.35
CA GLY A 1027 0.34 52.77 17.10
C GLY A 1027 1.70 53.19 16.52
N THR A 1028 2.77 53.01 17.31
CA THR A 1028 4.17 53.13 16.88
C THR A 1028 4.89 51.80 16.66
N SER A 1029 4.24 50.65 16.87
CA SER A 1029 4.87 49.31 16.89
C SER A 1029 5.61 48.91 15.61
N LEU A 1030 5.28 49.53 14.47
CA LEU A 1030 5.99 49.32 13.20
C LEU A 1030 6.95 50.47 12.83
N ASN A 1031 7.40 51.27 13.79
CA ASN A 1031 8.21 52.46 13.52
C ASN A 1031 9.26 52.77 14.61
N SER A 1032 10.41 52.11 14.47
CA SER A 1032 11.57 52.20 15.37
C SER A 1032 12.23 53.59 15.49
N THR A 1033 11.69 54.60 14.81
CA THR A 1033 12.12 56.00 14.96
C THR A 1033 11.31 56.77 16.01
N LEU A 1034 10.21 56.20 16.52
CA LEU A 1034 9.25 56.83 17.43
C LEU A 1034 9.09 56.04 18.73
N GLN A 1035 10.04 56.15 19.67
CA GLN A 1035 9.85 55.55 21.00
C GLN A 1035 8.82 56.29 21.85
N ASP A 1036 7.79 55.56 22.29
CA ASP A 1036 6.77 56.07 23.18
C ASP A 1036 7.30 56.42 24.58
N LEU A 1037 6.66 57.43 25.21
CA LEU A 1037 7.11 57.95 26.50
C LEU A 1037 6.90 56.93 27.62
N GLU A 1038 5.90 56.04 27.52
CA GLU A 1038 5.70 54.89 28.39
C GLU A 1038 6.92 53.94 28.41
N CYS A 1039 7.63 53.76 27.29
CA CYS A 1039 8.75 52.83 27.15
C CYS A 1039 10.08 53.31 27.79
N ARG A 1040 10.17 54.58 28.22
CA ARG A 1040 11.41 55.17 28.76
C ARG A 1040 11.56 54.95 30.27
N CYS A 1041 12.23 53.86 30.66
CA CYS A 1041 12.61 53.62 32.06
C CYS A 1041 14.11 53.80 32.35
N TYR A 1042 14.46 54.70 33.29
CA TYR A 1042 15.77 54.71 33.95
C TYR A 1042 15.80 53.69 35.10
N LYS A 1043 16.96 53.05 35.28
CA LYS A 1043 17.20 51.98 36.26
C LYS A 1043 16.46 52.17 37.60
N PRO A 1044 15.72 51.16 38.09
CA PRO A 1044 15.09 51.20 39.41
C PRO A 1044 16.14 51.40 40.52
N ALA A 1045 15.70 51.99 41.63
CA ALA A 1045 16.54 52.11 42.81
C ALA A 1045 16.95 50.71 43.31
N ASN A 1046 18.23 50.55 43.62
CA ASN A 1046 18.75 49.31 44.21
C ASN A 1046 18.08 49.06 45.58
N THR A 1047 17.12 48.14 45.62
CA THR A 1047 16.42 47.68 46.84
C THR A 1047 17.06 46.45 47.46
N ALA A 1048 18.05 45.83 46.80
CA ALA A 1048 18.61 44.54 47.19
C ALA A 1048 19.92 44.64 47.99
N THR A 1049 20.57 45.80 48.04
CA THR A 1049 21.77 46.03 48.87
C THR A 1049 21.62 47.30 49.68
N ALA A 1050 22.02 47.27 50.96
CA ALA A 1050 22.05 48.46 51.80
C ALA A 1050 22.78 49.58 51.05
N GLY A 1051 22.04 50.59 50.59
CA GLY A 1051 22.59 51.67 49.78
C GLY A 1051 23.80 52.30 50.47
N LEU A 1052 24.75 52.81 49.69
CA LEU A 1052 25.93 53.45 50.25
C LEU A 1052 25.51 54.53 51.27
N PRO A 1053 26.20 54.66 52.41
CA PRO A 1053 25.83 55.64 53.42
C PRO A 1053 25.89 57.04 52.83
N THR A 1054 24.81 57.81 53.00
CA THR A 1054 24.79 59.22 52.61
C THR A 1054 25.71 59.99 53.55
N ASN A 1055 26.93 60.26 53.10
CA ASN A 1055 27.98 60.85 53.94
C ASN A 1055 27.89 62.37 54.07
N GLN A 1056 27.02 63.02 53.29
CA GLN A 1056 26.84 64.48 53.27
C GLN A 1056 25.39 64.85 53.62
N GLY A 1057 25.18 65.88 54.42
CA GLY A 1057 23.83 66.37 54.67
C GLY A 1057 23.75 67.65 55.49
N ILE A 1058 22.66 68.39 55.32
CA ILE A 1058 22.32 69.60 56.09
C ILE A 1058 20.99 69.38 56.83
N THR A 1059 20.98 69.49 58.16
CA THR A 1059 19.75 69.35 58.96
C THR A 1059 19.49 70.60 59.80
N ALA A 1060 18.25 71.09 59.77
CA ALA A 1060 17.76 72.14 60.66
C ALA A 1060 17.28 71.60 62.03
N LEU A 1061 17.39 70.29 62.24
CA LEU A 1061 16.88 69.58 63.42
C LEU A 1061 17.99 69.15 64.38
N GLY A 1062 19.23 69.61 64.15
CA GLY A 1062 20.37 69.38 65.04
C GLY A 1062 20.84 67.93 65.12
N ARG A 1063 20.53 67.09 64.12
CA ARG A 1063 20.82 65.65 64.13
C ARG A 1063 22.17 65.27 63.52
N ALA A 1064 22.95 66.24 63.04
CA ALA A 1064 24.23 65.99 62.40
C ALA A 1064 25.31 65.60 63.43
N GLY A 1065 25.88 64.39 63.27
CA GLY A 1065 27.18 64.01 63.85
C GLY A 1065 27.21 63.43 65.27
N ALA A 1066 26.80 62.16 65.43
CA ALA A 1066 27.24 61.33 66.57
C ALA A 1066 27.49 59.87 66.13
N SER A 1067 28.56 59.26 66.62
CA SER A 1067 29.20 58.02 66.17
C SER A 1067 28.28 56.82 65.85
N ASN A 1068 28.69 55.99 64.87
CA ASN A 1068 28.08 54.74 64.40
C ASN A 1068 26.63 54.85 63.87
N GLY A 1069 26.47 55.45 62.69
CA GLY A 1069 25.24 55.33 61.89
C GLY A 1069 24.16 56.41 62.10
N ASN A 1070 24.46 57.52 62.78
CA ASN A 1070 23.52 58.66 62.87
C ASN A 1070 23.56 59.58 61.64
N TRP A 1071 22.46 60.30 61.45
CA TRP A 1071 22.13 61.21 60.34
C TRP A 1071 23.34 62.06 59.88
N PRO A 1072 23.62 62.14 58.55
CA PRO A 1072 22.81 61.70 57.41
C PRO A 1072 23.01 60.23 56.98
N MET A 1073 24.03 59.52 57.49
CA MET A 1073 24.40 58.17 57.04
C MET A 1073 23.34 57.09 57.28
N LYS A 1074 22.33 57.39 58.11
CA LYS A 1074 21.14 56.55 58.31
C LYS A 1074 20.17 56.59 57.13
N ILE A 1075 20.27 57.61 56.30
CA ILE A 1075 19.65 57.66 54.98
C ILE A 1075 20.67 57.03 54.03
N THR A 1076 20.35 55.88 53.45
CA THR A 1076 21.23 55.16 52.54
C THR A 1076 20.77 55.37 51.10
N GLY A 1077 21.68 55.30 50.13
CA GLY A 1077 21.34 55.40 48.70
C GLY A 1077 21.23 56.82 48.13
N ALA A 1078 21.63 57.86 48.88
CA ALA A 1078 21.73 59.22 48.38
C ALA A 1078 23.16 59.78 48.54
N TYR A 1079 23.54 60.75 47.70
CA TYR A 1079 24.81 61.46 47.87
C TYR A 1079 24.73 62.61 48.87
N THR A 1080 23.54 63.21 49.07
CA THR A 1080 23.30 64.27 50.07
C THR A 1080 21.90 64.17 50.67
N ALA A 1081 21.77 64.29 51.99
CA ALA A 1081 20.46 64.34 52.68
C ALA A 1081 20.18 65.73 53.28
N LEU A 1082 18.97 66.25 53.08
CA LEU A 1082 18.50 67.51 53.66
C LEU A 1082 17.27 67.24 54.56
N ASP A 1083 17.26 67.74 55.80
CA ASP A 1083 16.16 67.46 56.75
C ASP A 1083 15.76 68.70 57.58
N ALA A 1084 14.47 69.06 57.60
CA ALA A 1084 13.90 70.13 58.41
C ALA A 1084 12.39 69.90 58.69
N LYS A 1085 11.90 70.24 59.90
CA LYS A 1085 10.45 70.20 60.23
C LYS A 1085 9.74 71.53 60.00
N THR A 1086 10.45 72.65 60.05
CA THR A 1086 9.86 74.00 60.08
C THR A 1086 10.60 75.01 59.20
N LYS A 1087 11.57 74.55 58.40
CA LYS A 1087 12.35 75.38 57.47
C LYS A 1087 12.20 74.81 56.07
N GLY A 1088 11.84 75.66 55.11
CA GLY A 1088 11.81 75.26 53.69
C GLY A 1088 13.20 75.32 53.07
N LEU A 1089 13.47 74.43 52.11
CA LEU A 1089 14.59 74.60 51.19
C LEU A 1089 14.21 75.71 50.20
N VAL A 1090 14.93 76.83 50.23
CA VAL A 1090 14.72 77.92 49.29
C VAL A 1090 15.74 77.78 48.17
N LEU A 1091 15.27 77.34 47.01
CA LEU A 1091 16.03 77.40 45.76
C LEU A 1091 15.80 78.77 45.11
N ASN A 1092 16.74 79.20 44.27
CA ASN A 1092 16.61 80.47 43.56
C ASN A 1092 15.31 80.46 42.74
N ARG A 1093 14.45 81.45 43.00
CA ARG A 1093 13.17 81.64 42.32
C ARG A 1093 13.39 82.64 41.19
N LEU A 1094 13.32 82.15 39.96
CA LEU A 1094 13.64 82.89 38.75
C LEU A 1094 12.49 82.74 37.77
N THR A 1095 12.20 83.77 36.99
CA THR A 1095 11.30 83.67 35.82
C THR A 1095 11.90 82.73 34.76
N THR A 1096 11.10 82.15 33.88
CA THR A 1096 11.60 81.30 32.79
C THR A 1096 12.67 82.03 31.97
N ALA A 1097 12.46 83.33 31.70
CA ALA A 1097 13.42 84.17 30.99
C ALA A 1097 14.76 84.32 31.74
N GLN A 1098 14.72 84.45 33.07
CA GLN A 1098 15.93 84.52 33.89
C GLN A 1098 16.66 83.18 33.95
N ILE A 1099 15.94 82.06 34.01
CA ILE A 1099 16.52 80.70 34.01
C ILE A 1099 17.24 80.44 32.67
N ASN A 1100 16.60 80.78 31.55
CA ASN A 1100 17.18 80.63 30.21
C ASN A 1100 18.40 81.54 29.99
N GLY A 1101 18.51 82.65 30.73
CA GLY A 1101 19.65 83.55 30.70
C GLY A 1101 20.84 83.16 31.58
N LEU A 1102 20.73 82.08 32.37
CA LEU A 1102 21.85 81.54 33.13
C LEU A 1102 22.88 80.89 32.18
N ALA A 1103 24.12 80.72 32.65
CA ALA A 1103 25.05 79.75 32.07
C ALA A 1103 24.90 78.43 32.86
N PRO A 1104 23.96 77.54 32.47
CA PRO A 1104 23.62 76.39 33.29
C PRO A 1104 24.73 75.33 33.23
N VAL A 1105 24.86 74.59 34.32
CA VAL A 1105 25.67 73.36 34.37
C VAL A 1105 24.74 72.18 34.65
N ARG A 1106 25.07 71.01 34.12
CA ARG A 1106 24.27 69.78 34.33
C ARG A 1106 24.03 69.56 35.83
N GLY A 1107 22.76 69.36 36.20
CA GLY A 1107 22.29 69.21 37.58
C GLY A 1107 21.95 70.51 38.31
N MET A 1108 22.09 71.69 37.66
CA MET A 1108 21.64 72.95 38.25
C MET A 1108 20.11 72.92 38.44
N MET A 1109 19.63 73.43 39.58
CA MET A 1109 18.21 73.47 39.93
C MET A 1109 17.76 74.91 40.24
N ALA A 1110 16.60 75.30 39.72
CA ALA A 1110 15.98 76.59 39.99
C ALA A 1110 14.45 76.44 40.02
N TYR A 1111 13.76 77.21 40.87
CA TYR A 1111 12.30 77.22 40.87
C TYR A 1111 11.82 78.26 39.86
N ASP A 1112 11.16 77.80 38.81
CA ASP A 1112 10.58 78.65 37.77
C ASP A 1112 9.29 79.28 38.28
N THR A 1113 9.28 80.60 38.41
CA THR A 1113 8.10 81.31 38.94
C THR A 1113 7.01 81.53 37.91
N ASP A 1114 7.32 81.44 36.62
CA ASP A 1114 6.31 81.59 35.56
C ASP A 1114 5.54 80.29 35.39
N LEU A 1115 6.25 79.16 35.48
CA LEU A 1115 5.67 77.82 35.35
C LEU A 1115 5.35 77.15 36.71
N ASN A 1116 5.64 77.82 37.83
CA ASN A 1116 5.45 77.33 39.21
C ASN A 1116 6.04 75.92 39.46
N CYS A 1117 7.16 75.58 38.84
CA CYS A 1117 7.76 74.25 38.89
C CYS A 1117 9.22 74.31 39.36
N LEU A 1118 9.72 73.24 39.97
CA LEU A 1118 11.17 73.05 40.14
C LEU A 1118 11.75 72.58 38.81
N LYS A 1119 12.67 73.36 38.21
CA LYS A 1119 13.41 72.96 37.01
C LYS A 1119 14.78 72.38 37.36
N ILE A 1120 15.20 71.37 36.61
CA ILE A 1120 16.57 70.85 36.60
C ILE A 1120 17.15 70.92 35.18
N TYR A 1121 18.43 71.27 35.07
CA TYR A 1121 19.14 71.26 33.78
C TYR A 1121 19.83 69.91 33.56
N ASP A 1122 19.47 69.19 32.50
CA ASP A 1122 20.01 67.85 32.22
C ASP A 1122 21.36 67.84 31.51
N GLY A 1123 21.87 69.02 31.11
CA GLY A 1123 23.05 69.21 30.28
C GLY A 1123 22.74 69.88 28.95
N THR A 1124 21.50 69.81 28.51
CA THR A 1124 20.99 70.34 27.23
C THR A 1124 19.77 71.24 27.39
N VAL A 1125 18.82 70.88 28.26
CA VAL A 1125 17.55 71.62 28.44
C VAL A 1125 17.19 71.75 29.91
N TRP A 1126 16.40 72.79 30.22
CA TRP A 1126 15.76 72.97 31.52
C TRP A 1126 14.36 72.35 31.50
N ALA A 1127 14.13 71.29 32.28
CA ALA A 1127 12.84 70.61 32.36
C ALA A 1127 12.19 70.78 33.73
N CYS A 1128 10.87 70.97 33.78
CA CYS A 1128 10.11 70.95 35.03
C CYS A 1128 10.02 69.53 35.59
N TYR A 1129 10.18 69.39 36.90
CA TYR A 1129 9.91 68.15 37.61
C TYR A 1129 8.40 68.03 37.85
N THR A 1130 7.66 67.36 36.96
CA THR A 1130 6.18 67.34 36.93
C THR A 1130 5.52 65.99 37.21
N LYS A 1131 6.26 64.87 37.24
CA LYS A 1131 5.71 63.56 37.63
C LYS A 1131 6.38 63.03 38.91
N GLN A 1132 5.58 62.42 39.77
CA GLN A 1132 6.03 61.61 40.91
C GLN A 1132 6.61 60.29 40.35
N THR A 1133 7.65 59.75 41.00
CA THR A 1133 8.23 58.43 40.66
C THR A 1133 7.15 57.36 40.60
N CYS A 1134 7.20 56.47 39.59
CA CYS A 1134 6.23 55.39 39.41
C CYS A 1134 6.06 54.57 40.70
N ASP A 1135 4.80 54.34 41.05
CA ASP A 1135 4.34 53.36 42.02
C ASP A 1135 4.25 51.98 41.34
N GLN A 1136 5.25 51.15 41.57
CA GLN A 1136 5.05 49.70 41.42
C GLN A 1136 5.23 49.04 42.78
N TYR A 1137 4.09 48.63 43.35
CA TYR A 1137 3.74 47.21 43.22
C TYR A 1137 2.86 47.06 41.99
#